data_AF-A0A954J5T4-F1
#
_entry.id   AF-A0A954J5T4-F1
#
_cell.length_a   1.000
_cell.length_b   1.000
_cell.length_c   1.000
_cell.angle_alpha   90.00
_cell.angle_beta   90.00
_cell.angle_gamma   90.00
#
_symmetry.space_group_name_H-M   'P 1'
#
loop_
_entity.id
_entity.type
_entity.pdbx_description
1 polymer ?
#
loop_
_entity_poly.entity_id
_entity_poly.type
_entity_poly.pdbx_seq_one_letter_code
_entity_poly.pdbx_strand_id
1 'polypeptide(L)'
;MSLILRSSCAVACLGILFSCLSVGIAAERSLVKIAVYPPQVKLKTAKDLQTIVVQAFYADGITEDITSQTEFRLEGTPCVRIEGNVLRPQQDGEAKLTCNFSGQSASIPVNVVAAAEPRPVSFKLDVMPVFMRTGCNTGSCHGAARGKDGFNLSLFGFDPDGDHYRITREQLGRRINLAVPAASMLIEKGVGKVPHTGGKCFDVDSVYFKDLVEWVENKCPQDPKDIPYCDSLAVYPVQSVLDGAGTTQQLTVLAHYSDGTERDVTHLALFQSSNDNSATVDKTTGAVTAANRGEAFIMARFATHTVGAQFIVLPKGLVYEPSTEKPVNYVDELVLDKLKKLRLNPSEVCSDEVFVRRIYIDMIGLVPSAEEYEQFVADPDPEKRAKLIDRLLERKEFTEMWVSKWAEWLMMRSVANRVSYKSVLLYYNWLAERIADNVPLDQLVQELLTSNGGTFSEPATNYYEVERDTLKVAENVAQTFMGMQIQCAQCHNHPFDRWTQNDYYNFAAFFSQIGRKQAEDVRESIIFNSGGGEVRHPVTGQNAVPVFLGGAQPDVRGQDRRKVMAKWLASPENPFFAENFVNRIWHHYFGIGIVDPVDDVRVSNPATNPELLKELARRFTESGYDYRQLIREICNSNTYQRTTVRNESNTTDETNFSHQSARRIKAESLLDIISQVTSTKDKFRGLPLGARAVQIADGATSNYFLTTFGRATRETVCACEVKMEPSLSQALHLLNGDTVNTKIRQGGLVKQFADAKLPADEVISRLYISCLSRRPTEAELTKLRPLFAEGNDYSQACEDIFWALLNSREFLFNH
;
A
#
# COMPACT_ATOMS: atom_id res chain seq x y z
N MET A 1 25.50 -45.38 55.74
CA MET A 1 26.64 -45.12 54.85
C MET A 1 26.29 -43.89 54.01
N SER A 2 26.43 -42.64 54.46
CA SER A 2 27.23 -42.09 55.57
C SER A 2 28.75 -42.22 55.35
N LEU A 3 29.34 -41.20 54.73
CA LEU A 3 30.64 -40.65 55.15
C LEU A 3 30.78 -39.21 54.62
N ILE A 4 31.33 -38.36 55.48
CA ILE A 4 31.44 -36.89 55.33
C ILE A 4 32.87 -36.51 55.78
N LEU A 5 33.31 -35.32 55.38
CA LEU A 5 34.12 -34.37 56.19
C LEU A 5 35.68 -34.36 56.05
N ARG A 6 36.20 -33.11 56.13
CA ARG A 6 37.61 -32.63 56.33
C ARG A 6 38.46 -32.46 55.05
N SER A 7 39.43 -31.53 54.91
CA SER A 7 39.87 -30.27 55.61
C SER A 7 41.07 -29.68 54.84
N SER A 8 41.57 -28.43 54.94
CA SER A 8 41.13 -27.10 55.45
C SER A 8 42.13 -26.04 54.90
N CYS A 9 41.74 -24.79 54.57
CA CYS A 9 42.12 -23.50 55.23
C CYS A 9 41.78 -22.35 54.24
N ALA A 10 41.19 -21.18 54.55
CA ALA A 10 41.30 -20.22 55.67
C ALA A 10 42.37 -19.12 55.48
N VAL A 11 42.04 -17.89 55.91
CA VAL A 11 42.73 -16.57 55.78
C VAL A 11 42.40 -15.82 54.47
N ALA A 12 41.40 -14.92 54.37
CA ALA A 12 41.04 -13.72 55.16
C ALA A 12 41.81 -12.43 54.78
N CYS A 13 41.13 -11.54 54.04
CA CYS A 13 41.36 -10.10 54.01
C CYS A 13 40.05 -9.40 53.64
N LEU A 14 39.28 -8.95 54.64
CA LEU A 14 38.16 -8.04 54.43
C LEU A 14 38.71 -6.61 54.28
N GLY A 15 38.73 -6.10 53.05
CA GLY A 15 38.94 -4.68 52.76
C GLY A 15 37.60 -4.04 52.41
N ILE A 16 37.13 -3.08 53.21
CA ILE A 16 35.91 -2.34 52.93
C ILE A 16 36.16 -1.41 51.75
N LEU A 17 35.47 -1.65 50.63
CA LEU A 17 35.37 -0.70 49.52
C LEU A 17 33.89 -0.47 49.22
N PHE A 18 33.41 0.71 49.59
CA PHE A 18 32.10 1.22 49.22
C PHE A 18 32.07 1.43 47.70
N SER A 19 31.52 0.45 46.96
CA SER A 19 31.09 0.68 45.58
C SER A 19 29.73 1.35 45.59
N CYS A 20 29.70 2.66 45.33
CA CYS A 20 28.46 3.37 45.08
C CYS A 20 27.75 2.74 43.87
N LEU A 21 26.67 1.99 44.14
CA LEU A 21 25.67 1.65 43.14
C LEU A 21 24.97 2.96 42.75
N SER A 22 25.51 3.62 41.73
CA SER A 22 24.80 4.65 40.98
C SER A 22 23.62 3.98 40.28
N VAL A 23 22.48 3.89 40.98
CA VAL A 23 21.19 3.67 40.34
C VAL A 23 21.05 4.76 39.29
N GLY A 24 21.05 4.36 38.02
CA GLY A 24 20.82 5.28 36.92
C GLY A 24 19.41 5.84 37.04
N ILE A 25 19.29 7.02 37.65
CA ILE A 25 18.08 7.82 37.58
C ILE A 25 17.91 8.12 36.09
N ALA A 26 16.89 7.51 35.47
CA ALA A 26 16.51 7.87 34.11
C ALA A 26 16.25 9.37 34.09
N ALA A 27 16.97 10.11 33.25
CA ALA A 27 16.81 11.56 33.16
C ALA A 27 15.34 11.89 32.90
N GLU A 28 14.77 12.79 33.69
CA GLU A 28 13.39 13.24 33.49
C GLU A 28 13.24 13.77 32.05
N ARG A 29 12.25 13.22 31.32
CA ARG A 29 11.97 13.65 29.95
C ARG A 29 11.51 15.10 29.99
N SER A 30 12.22 15.96 29.26
CA SER A 30 11.87 17.38 29.18
C SER A 30 10.54 17.54 28.44
N LEU A 31 9.49 17.91 29.18
CA LEU A 31 8.15 18.17 28.65
C LEU A 31 8.14 19.49 27.88
N VAL A 32 7.82 19.43 26.59
CA VAL A 32 7.81 20.60 25.68
C VAL A 32 6.44 21.28 25.68
N LYS A 33 5.37 20.51 25.57
CA LYS A 33 3.98 21.00 25.54
C LYS A 33 2.99 19.87 25.88
N ILE A 34 1.75 20.26 26.14
CA ILE A 34 0.58 19.37 26.14
C ILE A 34 -0.43 19.84 25.08
N ALA A 35 -1.22 18.92 24.54
CA ALA A 35 -2.34 19.21 23.65
C ALA A 35 -3.62 18.53 24.16
N VAL A 36 -4.76 19.17 23.91
CA VAL A 36 -6.09 18.69 24.33
C VAL A 36 -6.90 18.42 23.06
N TYR A 37 -7.58 17.28 23.03
CA TYR A 37 -8.37 16.83 21.90
C TYR A 37 -9.80 16.46 22.32
N PRO A 38 -10.82 16.74 21.49
CA PRO A 38 -10.75 17.58 20.27
C PRO A 38 -10.36 19.04 20.59
N PRO A 39 -9.89 19.82 19.59
CA PRO A 39 -9.39 21.19 19.80
C PRO A 39 -10.48 22.21 20.19
N GLN A 40 -11.75 21.82 20.15
CA GLN A 40 -12.93 22.55 20.61
C GLN A 40 -14.00 21.54 21.04
N VAL A 41 -14.95 21.95 21.86
CA VAL A 41 -16.14 21.17 22.19
C VAL A 41 -17.40 21.93 21.82
N LYS A 42 -18.28 21.30 21.05
CA LYS A 42 -19.63 21.79 20.74
C LYS A 42 -20.66 20.74 21.15
N LEU A 43 -21.66 21.12 21.93
CA LEU A 43 -22.76 20.25 22.36
C LEU A 43 -24.09 20.98 22.12
N LYS A 44 -25.13 20.26 21.69
CA LYS A 44 -26.42 20.85 21.25
C LYS A 44 -27.65 20.30 21.98
N THR A 45 -27.58 19.12 22.58
CA THR A 45 -28.76 18.47 23.18
C THR A 45 -28.40 17.73 24.47
N ALA A 46 -29.39 17.47 25.32
CA ALA A 46 -29.20 16.74 26.58
C ALA A 46 -28.60 15.32 26.44
N LYS A 47 -28.63 14.74 25.22
CA LYS A 47 -28.10 13.40 24.90
C LYS A 47 -26.63 13.44 24.45
N ASP A 48 -26.06 14.61 24.19
CA ASP A 48 -24.70 14.74 23.68
C ASP A 48 -23.65 14.52 24.78
N LEU A 49 -22.44 14.15 24.34
CA LEU A 49 -21.26 14.01 25.19
C LEU A 49 -20.00 14.32 24.37
N GLN A 50 -18.90 14.64 25.05
CA GLN A 50 -17.58 14.70 24.42
C GLN A 50 -16.52 14.11 25.35
N THR A 51 -15.78 13.12 24.86
CA THR A 51 -14.59 12.56 25.52
C THR A 51 -13.39 13.47 25.26
N ILE A 52 -12.65 13.82 26.30
CA ILE A 52 -11.39 14.55 26.19
C ILE A 52 -10.20 13.60 26.27
N VAL A 53 -9.21 13.83 25.41
CA VAL A 53 -7.90 13.19 25.45
C VAL A 53 -6.83 14.28 25.60
N VAL A 54 -5.86 14.07 26.49
CA VAL A 54 -4.75 15.00 26.72
C VAL A 54 -3.42 14.29 26.48
N GLN A 55 -2.62 14.84 25.58
CA GLN A 55 -1.36 14.24 25.12
C GLN A 55 -0.18 15.15 25.45
N ALA A 56 0.82 14.60 26.15
CA ALA A 56 2.10 15.24 26.39
C ALA A 56 3.07 15.02 25.21
N PHE A 57 3.95 15.99 24.97
CA PHE A 57 5.02 15.93 23.96
C PHE A 57 6.36 16.22 24.62
N TYR A 58 7.32 15.30 24.47
CA TYR A 58 8.65 15.39 25.04
C TYR A 58 9.72 15.81 24.00
N ALA A 59 10.83 16.36 24.48
CA ALA A 59 11.91 16.90 23.64
C ALA A 59 12.60 15.84 22.74
N ASP A 60 12.49 14.55 23.07
CA ASP A 60 13.00 13.42 22.29
C ASP A 60 11.97 12.83 21.31
N GLY A 61 10.84 13.51 21.12
CA GLY A 61 9.77 13.17 20.18
C GLY A 61 8.73 12.17 20.71
N ILE A 62 8.90 11.64 21.92
CA ILE A 62 7.92 10.73 22.54
C ILE A 62 6.64 11.49 22.90
N THR A 63 5.50 10.82 22.77
CA THR A 63 4.20 11.28 23.26
C THR A 63 3.66 10.37 24.35
N GLU A 64 2.89 10.93 25.28
CA GLU A 64 2.25 10.16 26.37
C GLU A 64 0.80 10.61 26.56
N ASP A 65 -0.10 9.65 26.78
CA ASP A 65 -1.46 9.94 27.22
C ASP A 65 -1.47 10.27 28.72
N ILE A 66 -1.72 11.54 29.02
CA ILE A 66 -1.74 12.09 30.37
C ILE A 66 -3.17 12.43 30.81
N THR A 67 -4.20 11.93 30.11
CA THR A 67 -5.61 12.27 30.36
C THR A 67 -6.04 11.99 31.80
N SER A 68 -5.63 10.86 32.36
CA SER A 68 -5.91 10.46 33.74
C SER A 68 -5.07 11.21 34.79
N GLN A 69 -4.00 11.89 34.36
CA GLN A 69 -3.07 12.65 35.19
C GLN A 69 -3.31 14.17 35.13
N THR A 70 -4.24 14.61 34.29
CA THR A 70 -4.49 16.03 33.99
C THR A 70 -5.55 16.62 34.92
N GLU A 71 -5.29 17.80 35.46
CA GLU A 71 -6.31 18.59 36.16
C GLU A 71 -7.18 19.34 35.13
N PHE A 72 -8.49 19.10 35.15
CA PHE A 72 -9.48 19.78 34.31
C PHE A 72 -10.16 20.92 35.07
N ARG A 73 -10.04 22.14 34.56
CA ARG A 73 -10.68 23.34 35.12
C ARG A 73 -11.56 24.01 34.07
N LEU A 74 -12.83 24.23 34.40
CA LEU A 74 -13.75 25.00 33.56
C LEU A 74 -13.75 26.47 34.00
N GLU A 75 -13.60 27.39 33.04
CA GLU A 75 -13.63 28.83 33.24
C GLU A 75 -14.76 29.45 32.39
N GLY A 76 -15.55 30.36 32.97
CA GLY A 76 -16.73 30.95 32.32
C GLY A 76 -18.04 30.34 32.80
N THR A 77 -18.98 30.08 31.89
CA THR A 77 -20.30 29.52 32.23
C THR A 77 -20.15 28.06 32.68
N PRO A 78 -20.84 27.59 33.74
CA PRO A 78 -20.88 26.17 34.09
C PRO A 78 -21.82 25.38 33.15
N CYS A 79 -21.55 25.47 31.84
CA CYS A 79 -22.38 24.92 30.77
C CYS A 79 -22.29 23.39 30.64
N VAL A 80 -21.27 22.78 31.24
CA VAL A 80 -20.99 21.34 31.20
C VAL A 80 -20.69 20.76 32.59
N ARG A 81 -21.06 19.49 32.79
CA ARG A 81 -20.55 18.62 33.85
C ARG A 81 -19.36 17.83 33.32
N ILE A 82 -18.36 17.61 34.17
CA ILE A 82 -17.17 16.80 33.88
C ILE A 82 -17.28 15.50 34.68
N GLU A 83 -17.37 14.37 33.97
CA GLU A 83 -17.46 13.01 34.51
C GLU A 83 -16.20 12.25 34.10
N GLY A 84 -15.16 12.31 34.95
CA GLY A 84 -13.82 11.84 34.56
C GLY A 84 -13.23 12.73 33.46
N ASN A 85 -13.06 12.18 32.26
CA ASN A 85 -12.67 12.92 31.05
C ASN A 85 -13.84 13.17 30.07
N VAL A 86 -15.09 12.88 30.46
CA VAL A 86 -16.28 13.08 29.61
C VAL A 86 -17.03 14.35 30.01
N LEU A 87 -17.29 15.22 29.04
CA LEU A 87 -18.13 16.41 29.18
C LEU A 87 -19.57 16.07 28.81
N ARG A 88 -20.53 16.53 29.63
CA ARG A 88 -21.97 16.44 29.35
C ARG A 88 -22.64 17.81 29.50
N PRO A 89 -23.66 18.15 28.70
CA PRO A 89 -24.43 19.38 28.88
C PRO A 89 -25.05 19.52 30.28
N GLN A 90 -25.06 20.76 30.74
CA GLN A 90 -25.71 21.20 31.99
C GLN A 90 -26.64 22.39 31.75
N GLN A 91 -26.16 23.40 31.02
CA GLN A 91 -26.93 24.59 30.64
C GLN A 91 -26.28 25.25 29.41
N ASP A 92 -27.03 26.09 28.72
CA ASP A 92 -26.51 26.85 27.58
C ASP A 92 -25.42 27.85 28.01
N GLY A 93 -24.46 28.08 27.11
CA GLY A 93 -23.44 29.10 27.24
C GLY A 93 -22.04 28.65 26.82
N GLU A 94 -21.13 29.61 26.85
CA GLU A 94 -19.73 29.43 26.47
C GLU A 94 -18.83 29.36 27.71
N ALA A 95 -17.81 28.53 27.60
CA ALA A 95 -16.77 28.32 28.61
C ALA A 95 -15.44 27.96 27.94
N LYS A 96 -14.39 27.89 28.76
CA LYS A 96 -13.04 27.50 28.37
C LYS A 96 -12.61 26.36 29.29
N LEU A 97 -12.29 25.21 28.72
CA LEU A 97 -11.71 24.09 29.45
C LEU A 97 -10.20 24.26 29.45
N THR A 98 -9.60 24.42 30.62
CA THR A 98 -8.15 24.50 30.83
C THR A 98 -7.66 23.18 31.46
N CYS A 99 -6.62 22.62 30.85
CA CYS A 99 -5.98 21.37 31.23
C CYS A 99 -4.57 21.68 31.72
N ASN A 100 -4.20 21.22 32.93
CA ASN A 100 -2.87 21.45 33.51
C ASN A 100 -2.14 20.13 33.78
N PHE A 101 -0.86 20.07 33.43
CA PHE A 101 0.03 18.95 33.74
C PHE A 101 1.49 19.42 33.82
N SER A 102 2.19 19.09 34.91
CA SER A 102 3.64 19.31 35.09
C SER A 102 4.14 20.71 34.69
N GLY A 103 3.39 21.75 35.07
CA GLY A 103 3.71 23.16 34.78
C GLY A 103 3.32 23.66 33.38
N GLN A 104 2.90 22.77 32.48
CA GLN A 104 2.31 23.12 31.19
C GLN A 104 0.79 23.27 31.33
N SER A 105 0.22 24.15 30.50
CA SER A 105 -1.23 24.39 30.44
C SER A 105 -1.67 24.54 28.99
N ALA A 106 -2.82 23.96 28.66
CA ALA A 106 -3.48 24.13 27.37
C ALA A 106 -4.98 24.30 27.58
N SER A 107 -5.66 25.04 26.69
CA SER A 107 -7.08 25.30 26.82
C SER A 107 -7.81 25.20 25.50
N ILE A 108 -9.07 24.75 25.55
CA ILE A 108 -9.98 24.66 24.41
C ILE A 108 -11.31 25.37 24.71
N PRO A 109 -11.99 25.94 23.70
CA PRO A 109 -13.34 26.49 23.87
C PRO A 109 -14.37 25.36 24.02
N VAL A 110 -15.36 25.59 24.87
CA VAL A 110 -16.53 24.74 25.08
C VAL A 110 -17.77 25.59 24.84
N ASN A 111 -18.61 25.19 23.89
CA ASN A 111 -19.89 25.83 23.62
C ASN A 111 -21.02 24.82 23.79
N VAL A 112 -22.04 25.17 24.58
CA VAL A 112 -23.26 24.39 24.72
C VAL A 112 -24.45 25.25 24.34
N VAL A 113 -25.28 24.74 23.45
CA VAL A 113 -26.59 25.30 23.10
C VAL A 113 -27.66 24.25 23.37
N ALA A 114 -28.91 24.68 23.64
CA ALA A 114 -30.07 23.80 23.79
C ALA A 114 -29.84 22.60 24.75
N ALA A 115 -29.10 22.82 25.84
CA ALA A 115 -28.67 21.79 26.80
C ALA A 115 -29.83 21.02 27.45
N ALA A 116 -31.01 21.63 27.50
CA ALA A 116 -32.24 21.06 28.04
C ALA A 116 -33.11 20.36 26.97
N GLU A 117 -32.81 20.51 25.68
CA GLU A 117 -33.61 19.88 24.62
C GLU A 117 -33.29 18.37 24.52
N PRO A 118 -34.32 17.51 24.53
CA PRO A 118 -34.13 16.08 24.27
C PRO A 118 -33.92 15.83 22.78
N ARG A 119 -32.96 14.97 22.43
CA ARG A 119 -32.80 14.48 21.06
C ARG A 119 -33.47 13.10 20.92
N PRO A 120 -34.54 12.96 20.13
CA PRO A 120 -35.14 11.64 19.90
C PRO A 120 -34.16 10.73 19.16
N VAL A 121 -34.23 9.42 19.42
CA VAL A 121 -33.46 8.42 18.67
C VAL A 121 -33.84 8.43 17.20
N SER A 122 -32.84 8.64 16.34
CA SER A 122 -32.97 8.57 14.88
C SER A 122 -32.49 7.22 14.37
N PHE A 123 -33.15 6.73 13.33
CA PHE A 123 -32.76 5.48 12.70
C PHE A 123 -31.37 5.57 12.03
N LYS A 124 -31.12 6.64 11.28
CA LYS A 124 -29.88 6.88 10.54
C LYS A 124 -28.73 7.33 11.44
N LEU A 125 -29.03 8.08 12.51
CA LEU A 125 -28.01 8.72 13.35
C LEU A 125 -27.61 7.93 14.60
N ASP A 126 -28.43 7.00 15.07
CA ASP A 126 -28.17 6.23 16.30
C ASP A 126 -28.31 4.71 16.04
N VAL A 127 -29.44 4.25 15.48
CA VAL A 127 -29.72 2.81 15.29
C VAL A 127 -28.85 2.15 14.22
N MET A 128 -28.68 2.79 13.06
CA MET A 128 -27.85 2.23 11.98
C MET A 128 -26.36 2.12 12.37
N PRO A 129 -25.75 3.13 13.02
CA PRO A 129 -24.43 3.01 13.61
C PRO A 129 -24.28 1.83 14.57
N VAL A 130 -25.30 1.50 15.39
CA VAL A 130 -25.26 0.31 16.25
C VAL A 130 -25.05 -0.97 15.44
N PHE A 131 -25.76 -1.17 14.33
CA PHE A 131 -25.59 -2.39 13.51
C PHE A 131 -24.22 -2.49 12.83
N MET A 132 -23.63 -1.35 12.45
CA MET A 132 -22.26 -1.28 11.94
C MET A 132 -21.25 -1.60 13.04
N ARG A 133 -21.32 -0.88 14.16
CA ARG A 133 -20.43 -0.98 15.31
C ARG A 133 -20.39 -2.39 15.92
N THR A 134 -21.56 -3.02 16.04
CA THR A 134 -21.73 -4.34 16.68
C THR A 134 -21.60 -5.50 15.69
N GLY A 135 -21.32 -5.20 14.41
CA GLY A 135 -20.99 -6.18 13.37
C GLY A 135 -22.19 -6.86 12.70
N CYS A 136 -23.43 -6.51 13.06
CA CYS A 136 -24.65 -7.14 12.52
C CYS A 136 -24.75 -7.03 10.99
N ASN A 137 -24.38 -5.88 10.41
CA ASN A 137 -24.42 -5.61 8.96
C ASN A 137 -23.05 -5.73 8.28
N THR A 138 -22.15 -6.55 8.82
CA THR A 138 -20.88 -6.93 8.16
C THR A 138 -21.09 -7.99 7.07
N GLY A 139 -20.11 -8.14 6.16
CA GLY A 139 -20.14 -9.14 5.09
C GLY A 139 -20.10 -10.60 5.56
N SER A 140 -19.67 -10.85 6.80
CA SER A 140 -19.78 -12.15 7.47
C SER A 140 -21.19 -12.46 7.99
N CYS A 141 -22.01 -11.42 8.23
CA CYS A 141 -23.32 -11.46 8.88
C CYS A 141 -24.42 -11.00 7.91
N HIS A 142 -25.39 -10.19 8.35
CA HIS A 142 -26.55 -9.79 7.53
C HIS A 142 -26.18 -8.83 6.39
N GLY A 143 -24.99 -8.23 6.41
CA GLY A 143 -24.40 -7.44 5.33
C GLY A 143 -23.80 -8.26 4.18
N ALA A 144 -23.85 -9.60 4.26
CA ALA A 144 -23.51 -10.46 3.13
C ALA A 144 -24.45 -10.19 1.95
N ALA A 145 -23.98 -10.32 0.71
CA ALA A 145 -24.81 -10.07 -0.50
C ALA A 145 -26.12 -10.88 -0.57
N ARG A 146 -26.19 -12.04 0.11
CA ARG A 146 -27.41 -12.89 0.22
C ARG A 146 -28.13 -12.75 1.58
N GLY A 147 -27.65 -11.89 2.47
CA GLY A 147 -28.02 -11.86 3.88
C GLY A 147 -27.69 -13.15 4.63
N LYS A 148 -28.38 -13.37 5.76
CA LYS A 148 -28.42 -14.64 6.50
C LYS A 148 -29.85 -14.98 6.86
N ASP A 149 -30.24 -16.24 6.69
CA ASP A 149 -31.54 -16.79 7.10
C ASP A 149 -32.77 -15.98 6.63
N GLY A 150 -32.68 -15.38 5.43
CA GLY A 150 -33.74 -14.53 4.88
C GLY A 150 -33.84 -13.15 5.53
N PHE A 151 -32.78 -12.66 6.18
CA PHE A 151 -32.63 -11.27 6.63
C PHE A 151 -31.34 -10.68 6.06
N ASN A 152 -31.51 -9.62 5.27
CA ASN A 152 -30.46 -8.90 4.56
C ASN A 152 -30.46 -7.45 5.06
N LEU A 153 -29.27 -6.91 5.32
CA LEU A 153 -29.01 -5.50 5.63
C LEU A 153 -27.96 -5.00 4.65
N SER A 154 -27.97 -3.71 4.34
CA SER A 154 -26.93 -3.09 3.53
C SER A 154 -25.57 -3.15 4.26
N LEU A 155 -24.50 -3.47 3.52
CA LEU A 155 -23.16 -3.61 4.10
C LEU A 155 -22.75 -2.30 4.78
N PHE A 156 -22.45 -2.35 6.09
CA PHE A 156 -22.14 -1.17 6.90
C PHE A 156 -23.21 -0.04 6.87
N GLY A 157 -24.45 -0.33 6.47
CA GLY A 157 -25.55 0.65 6.52
C GLY A 157 -25.61 1.64 5.37
N PHE A 158 -25.06 1.31 4.20
CA PHE A 158 -25.04 2.22 3.04
C PHE A 158 -26.41 2.55 2.44
N ASP A 159 -27.44 1.72 2.66
CA ASP A 159 -28.83 1.94 2.26
C ASP A 159 -29.74 1.89 3.50
N PRO A 160 -29.76 2.96 4.32
CA PRO A 160 -30.48 2.96 5.58
C PRO A 160 -32.01 3.03 5.37
N ASP A 161 -32.50 3.66 4.31
CA ASP A 161 -33.95 3.69 4.04
C ASP A 161 -34.48 2.30 3.63
N GLY A 162 -33.73 1.55 2.83
CA GLY A 162 -34.05 0.15 2.54
C GLY A 162 -33.89 -0.75 3.78
N ASP A 163 -32.89 -0.51 4.63
CA ASP A 163 -32.71 -1.30 5.86
C ASP A 163 -33.78 -1.06 6.90
N HIS A 164 -34.29 0.17 7.03
CA HIS A 164 -35.49 0.47 7.83
C HIS A 164 -36.67 -0.39 7.38
N TYR A 165 -36.92 -0.45 6.07
CA TYR A 165 -37.97 -1.30 5.50
C TYR A 165 -37.71 -2.80 5.75
N ARG A 166 -36.48 -3.28 5.55
CA ARG A 166 -36.09 -4.69 5.79
C ARG A 166 -36.27 -5.09 7.26
N ILE A 167 -35.95 -4.20 8.20
CA ILE A 167 -36.15 -4.43 9.63
C ILE A 167 -37.64 -4.41 10.00
N THR A 168 -38.39 -3.39 9.55
CA THR A 168 -39.71 -3.07 10.11
C THR A 168 -40.91 -3.60 9.31
N ARG A 169 -40.78 -3.79 7.98
CA ARG A 169 -41.91 -4.06 7.07
C ARG A 169 -41.81 -5.37 6.29
N GLU A 170 -40.61 -5.77 5.86
CA GLU A 170 -40.43 -6.93 4.97
C GLU A 170 -40.99 -8.24 5.56
N GLN A 171 -40.86 -8.45 6.88
CA GLN A 171 -41.49 -9.56 7.60
C GLN A 171 -42.09 -9.08 8.93
N LEU A 172 -43.30 -8.52 8.84
CA LEU A 172 -44.06 -7.98 9.98
C LEU A 172 -44.14 -8.97 11.15
N GLY A 173 -43.93 -8.47 12.37
CA GLY A 173 -44.00 -9.25 13.61
C GLY A 173 -42.86 -10.26 13.87
N ARG A 174 -41.99 -10.54 12.88
CA ARG A 174 -40.89 -11.51 13.04
C ARG A 174 -39.65 -10.91 13.72
N ARG A 175 -39.30 -9.66 13.38
CA ARG A 175 -38.05 -9.00 13.79
C ARG A 175 -38.27 -8.01 14.95
N ILE A 176 -39.36 -7.27 14.89
CA ILE A 176 -39.75 -6.21 15.81
C ILE A 176 -41.02 -6.60 16.56
N ASN A 177 -41.02 -6.39 17.88
CA ASN A 177 -42.17 -6.58 18.76
C ASN A 177 -42.56 -5.23 19.38
N LEU A 178 -43.59 -4.58 18.84
CA LEU A 178 -44.06 -3.27 19.31
C LEU A 178 -44.82 -3.34 20.65
N ALA A 179 -45.23 -4.52 21.12
CA ALA A 179 -45.93 -4.69 22.39
C ALA A 179 -44.95 -4.89 23.56
N VAL A 180 -43.81 -5.54 23.29
CA VAL A 180 -42.70 -5.68 24.25
C VAL A 180 -41.39 -5.39 23.50
N PRO A 181 -40.99 -4.11 23.38
CA PRO A 181 -39.84 -3.67 22.58
C PRO A 181 -38.54 -4.44 22.84
N ALA A 182 -38.16 -4.62 24.12
CA ALA A 182 -36.99 -5.41 24.53
C ALA A 182 -37.06 -6.91 24.19
N ALA A 183 -38.25 -7.43 23.86
CA ALA A 183 -38.46 -8.80 23.35
C ALA A 183 -38.61 -8.85 21.82
N SER A 184 -38.14 -7.82 21.11
CA SER A 184 -37.94 -7.88 19.67
C SER A 184 -36.84 -8.90 19.35
N MET A 185 -37.10 -9.86 18.46
CA MET A 185 -36.12 -10.92 18.12
C MET A 185 -34.77 -10.36 17.65
N LEU A 186 -34.77 -9.19 17.00
CA LEU A 186 -33.57 -8.45 16.64
C LEU A 186 -32.69 -8.11 17.87
N ILE A 187 -33.32 -7.63 18.94
CA ILE A 187 -32.66 -7.21 20.19
C ILE A 187 -32.27 -8.43 21.03
N GLU A 188 -33.17 -9.41 21.18
CA GLU A 188 -32.90 -10.62 21.97
C GLU A 188 -31.73 -11.46 21.41
N LYS A 189 -31.56 -11.48 20.08
CA LYS A 189 -30.36 -12.06 19.45
C LYS A 189 -29.11 -11.21 19.68
N GLY A 190 -29.23 -9.88 19.57
CA GLY A 190 -28.14 -8.94 19.82
C GLY A 190 -27.54 -9.06 21.23
N VAL A 191 -28.37 -9.27 22.26
CA VAL A 191 -27.91 -9.50 23.65
C VAL A 191 -27.62 -10.97 23.99
N GLY A 192 -27.77 -11.89 23.03
CA GLY A 192 -27.50 -13.33 23.22
C GLY A 192 -28.54 -14.07 24.08
N LYS A 193 -29.74 -13.50 24.29
CA LYS A 193 -30.86 -14.13 25.01
C LYS A 193 -31.53 -15.24 24.19
N VAL A 194 -31.49 -15.12 22.86
CA VAL A 194 -31.96 -16.13 21.90
C VAL A 194 -30.77 -16.64 21.08
N PRO A 195 -30.64 -17.97 20.82
CA PRO A 195 -29.56 -18.51 20.01
C PRO A 195 -29.41 -17.83 18.65
N HIS A 196 -28.18 -17.46 18.33
CA HIS A 196 -27.82 -16.72 17.13
C HIS A 196 -26.42 -17.11 16.65
N THR A 197 -26.28 -17.42 15.37
CA THR A 197 -24.99 -17.81 14.76
C THR A 197 -23.94 -16.70 14.82
N GLY A 198 -24.36 -15.42 14.79
CA GLY A 198 -23.46 -14.28 14.99
C GLY A 198 -23.07 -14.03 16.46
N GLY A 199 -23.53 -14.87 17.39
CA GLY A 199 -23.25 -14.73 18.82
C GLY A 199 -23.98 -13.56 19.48
N LYS A 200 -23.50 -13.19 20.67
CA LYS A 200 -23.88 -11.98 21.41
C LYS A 200 -23.07 -10.81 20.88
N CYS A 201 -23.75 -9.72 20.55
CA CYS A 201 -23.18 -8.52 19.93
C CYS A 201 -23.00 -7.35 20.93
N PHE A 202 -23.83 -7.28 21.99
CA PHE A 202 -23.78 -6.22 23.02
C PHE A 202 -24.47 -6.63 24.32
N ASP A 203 -24.30 -5.84 25.38
CA ASP A 203 -24.89 -6.05 26.72
C ASP A 203 -26.23 -5.30 26.92
N VAL A 204 -27.03 -5.75 27.88
CA VAL A 204 -28.37 -5.20 28.20
C VAL A 204 -28.33 -3.82 28.86
N ASP A 205 -27.21 -3.44 29.46
CA ASP A 205 -26.96 -2.13 30.07
C ASP A 205 -26.23 -1.16 29.12
N SER A 206 -25.78 -1.65 27.95
CA SER A 206 -25.11 -0.84 26.93
C SER A 206 -26.00 0.27 26.36
N VAL A 207 -25.39 1.32 25.85
CA VAL A 207 -26.09 2.39 25.10
C VAL A 207 -26.77 1.83 23.84
N TYR A 208 -26.14 0.84 23.19
CA TYR A 208 -26.67 0.19 21.98
C TYR A 208 -28.01 -0.51 22.22
N PHE A 209 -28.16 -1.21 23.36
CA PHE A 209 -29.43 -1.82 23.74
C PHE A 209 -30.49 -0.74 24.02
N LYS A 210 -30.12 0.31 24.74
CA LYS A 210 -31.03 1.42 25.09
C LYS A 210 -31.56 2.14 23.85
N ASP A 211 -30.69 2.53 22.91
CA ASP A 211 -31.10 3.20 21.67
C ASP A 211 -31.99 2.30 20.80
N LEU A 212 -31.69 0.99 20.69
CA LEU A 212 -32.53 0.04 19.96
C LEU A 212 -33.91 -0.15 20.60
N VAL A 213 -33.98 -0.22 21.94
CA VAL A 213 -35.26 -0.34 22.65
C VAL A 213 -36.07 0.95 22.53
N GLU A 214 -35.45 2.11 22.75
CA GLU A 214 -36.08 3.44 22.63
C GLU A 214 -36.65 3.68 21.22
N TRP A 215 -35.93 3.27 20.16
CA TRP A 215 -36.44 3.35 18.79
C TRP A 215 -37.67 2.48 18.55
N VAL A 216 -37.72 1.27 19.12
CA VAL A 216 -38.86 0.36 19.00
C VAL A 216 -40.05 0.82 19.85
N GLU A 217 -39.80 1.35 21.06
CA GLU A 217 -40.82 2.01 21.91
C GLU A 217 -41.49 3.17 21.19
N ASN A 218 -40.70 3.98 20.47
CA ASN A 218 -41.19 5.06 19.62
C ASN A 218 -41.85 4.59 18.30
N LYS A 219 -42.12 3.28 18.16
CA LYS A 219 -42.80 2.62 17.02
C LYS A 219 -41.98 2.58 15.74
N CYS A 220 -40.65 2.49 15.86
CA CYS A 220 -39.70 2.41 14.75
C CYS A 220 -39.88 3.55 13.73
N PRO A 221 -39.79 4.83 14.15
CA PRO A 221 -39.96 5.96 13.24
C PRO A 221 -38.99 5.86 12.07
N GLN A 222 -39.45 6.29 10.88
CA GLN A 222 -38.57 6.58 9.76
C GLN A 222 -38.15 8.04 9.87
N ASP A 223 -36.86 8.32 9.67
CA ASP A 223 -36.34 9.68 9.79
C ASP A 223 -36.86 10.59 8.65
N PRO A 224 -36.96 11.91 8.89
CA PRO A 224 -37.24 12.89 7.85
C PRO A 224 -36.24 12.84 6.68
N LYS A 225 -36.63 13.36 5.51
CA LYS A 225 -35.77 13.39 4.32
C LYS A 225 -34.60 14.38 4.45
N ASP A 226 -34.78 15.38 5.31
CA ASP A 226 -33.88 16.48 5.64
C ASP A 226 -33.10 16.25 6.95
N ILE A 227 -33.14 15.02 7.50
CA ILE A 227 -32.28 14.61 8.60
C ILE A 227 -30.79 14.88 8.24
N PRO A 228 -29.99 15.49 9.14
CA PRO A 228 -28.57 15.73 8.88
C PRO A 228 -27.83 14.44 8.54
N TYR A 229 -26.83 14.52 7.66
CA TYR A 229 -25.96 13.38 7.34
C TYR A 229 -24.53 13.67 7.82
N CYS A 230 -23.76 12.60 8.07
CA CYS A 230 -22.34 12.71 8.42
C CYS A 230 -21.57 13.16 7.17
N ASP A 231 -21.02 14.37 7.21
CA ASP A 231 -20.28 14.99 6.11
C ASP A 231 -18.78 14.64 6.18
N SER A 232 -18.22 14.59 7.39
CA SER A 232 -16.82 14.19 7.61
C SER A 232 -16.59 13.60 9.01
N LEU A 233 -15.43 12.95 9.18
CA LEU A 233 -14.93 12.46 10.46
C LEU A 233 -13.58 13.10 10.78
N ALA A 234 -13.28 13.19 12.07
CA ALA A 234 -11.93 13.42 12.58
C ALA A 234 -11.59 12.36 13.66
N VAL A 235 -10.32 11.99 13.76
CA VAL A 235 -9.80 11.11 14.83
C VAL A 235 -8.62 11.81 15.50
N TYR A 236 -8.58 11.78 16.83
CA TYR A 236 -7.55 12.44 17.62
C TYR A 236 -7.01 11.56 18.76
N PRO A 237 -5.72 11.69 19.12
CA PRO A 237 -4.66 12.39 18.40
C PRO A 237 -4.42 11.82 16.99
N VAL A 238 -4.04 12.68 16.04
CA VAL A 238 -3.74 12.26 14.64
C VAL A 238 -2.41 11.50 14.51
N GLN A 239 -1.51 11.67 15.48
CA GLN A 239 -0.23 10.99 15.53
C GLN A 239 0.20 10.74 16.99
N SER A 240 0.85 9.61 17.26
CA SER A 240 1.53 9.34 18.55
C SER A 240 2.84 8.58 18.34
N VAL A 241 3.80 8.80 19.23
CA VAL A 241 5.07 8.07 19.33
C VAL A 241 5.15 7.42 20.71
N LEU A 242 4.85 6.13 20.77
CA LEU A 242 4.75 5.35 22.00
C LEU A 242 6.11 4.75 22.39
N ASP A 243 6.44 4.81 23.67
CA ASP A 243 7.70 4.31 24.24
C ASP A 243 7.50 2.95 24.95
N GLY A 244 7.92 1.88 24.28
CA GLY A 244 7.85 0.52 24.80
C GLY A 244 6.49 -0.16 24.70
N ALA A 245 6.53 -1.50 24.71
CA ALA A 245 5.33 -2.34 24.73
C ALA A 245 4.47 -2.08 25.98
N GLY A 246 3.15 -2.14 25.81
CA GLY A 246 2.16 -1.89 26.87
C GLY A 246 1.83 -0.42 27.13
N THR A 247 2.56 0.52 26.54
CA THR A 247 2.21 1.95 26.57
C THR A 247 0.93 2.18 25.78
N THR A 248 -0.01 2.97 26.31
CA THR A 248 -1.35 3.17 25.73
C THR A 248 -1.61 4.62 25.35
N GLN A 249 -2.55 4.81 24.42
CA GLN A 249 -3.09 6.11 24.03
C GLN A 249 -4.57 5.96 23.67
N GLN A 250 -5.42 6.74 24.33
CA GLN A 250 -6.84 6.83 24.01
C GLN A 250 -7.06 7.64 22.73
N LEU A 251 -7.95 7.17 21.86
CA LEU A 251 -8.47 7.94 20.72
C LEU A 251 -9.86 8.54 21.02
N THR A 252 -10.20 9.64 20.36
CA THR A 252 -11.58 10.12 20.22
C THR A 252 -11.91 10.33 18.75
N VAL A 253 -13.16 10.03 18.35
CA VAL A 253 -13.66 10.14 16.99
C VAL A 253 -14.84 11.10 16.97
N LEU A 254 -14.73 12.16 16.18
CA LEU A 254 -15.70 13.23 16.06
C LEU A 254 -16.37 13.15 14.67
N ALA A 255 -17.70 13.09 14.64
CA ALA A 255 -18.47 13.19 13.42
C ALA A 255 -19.00 14.61 13.22
N HIS A 256 -18.78 15.18 12.03
CA HIS A 256 -19.29 16.48 11.62
C HIS A 256 -20.49 16.28 10.69
N TYR A 257 -21.59 16.97 10.96
CA TYR A 257 -22.86 16.81 10.25
C TYR A 257 -23.18 18.01 9.36
N SER A 258 -24.00 17.75 8.33
CA SER A 258 -24.42 18.75 7.33
C SER A 258 -25.20 19.95 7.87
N ASP A 259 -25.70 19.91 9.12
CA ASP A 259 -26.31 21.05 9.83
C ASP A 259 -25.31 21.86 10.68
N GLY A 260 -24.01 21.54 10.59
CA GLY A 260 -22.94 22.17 11.36
C GLY A 260 -22.75 21.61 12.77
N THR A 261 -23.48 20.56 13.15
CA THR A 261 -23.31 19.90 14.46
C THR A 261 -22.13 18.93 14.48
N GLU A 262 -21.64 18.66 15.68
CA GLU A 262 -20.52 17.76 15.95
C GLU A 262 -20.98 16.74 17.00
N ARG A 263 -20.58 15.47 16.88
CA ARG A 263 -20.88 14.42 17.87
C ARG A 263 -19.66 13.55 18.12
N ASP A 264 -19.36 13.28 19.39
CA ASP A 264 -18.48 12.18 19.76
C ASP A 264 -19.14 10.85 19.37
N VAL A 265 -18.53 10.17 18.41
CA VAL A 265 -18.94 8.86 17.90
C VAL A 265 -17.91 7.77 18.23
N THR A 266 -16.96 8.02 19.15
CA THR A 266 -15.89 7.09 19.53
C THR A 266 -16.43 5.70 19.86
N HIS A 267 -17.50 5.63 20.65
CA HIS A 267 -18.15 4.37 21.02
C HIS A 267 -18.89 3.69 19.85
N LEU A 268 -19.34 4.45 18.84
CA LEU A 268 -20.01 3.96 17.62
C LEU A 268 -19.04 3.68 16.46
N ALA A 269 -17.76 4.09 16.59
CA ALA A 269 -16.75 3.86 15.57
C ALA A 269 -16.27 2.40 15.56
N LEU A 270 -16.04 1.85 14.38
CA LEU A 270 -15.37 0.57 14.21
C LEU A 270 -13.85 0.83 14.09
N PHE A 271 -13.08 0.35 15.06
CA PHE A 271 -11.61 0.50 15.05
C PHE A 271 -10.90 -0.71 14.45
N GLN A 272 -9.80 -0.45 13.72
CA GLN A 272 -8.92 -1.45 13.12
C GLN A 272 -7.47 -0.94 13.11
N SER A 273 -6.47 -1.82 13.28
CA SER A 273 -5.06 -1.50 13.03
C SER A 273 -4.64 -1.97 11.65
N SER A 274 -3.76 -1.23 10.98
CA SER A 274 -3.04 -1.72 9.79
C SER A 274 -1.91 -2.70 10.14
N ASN A 275 -1.44 -2.70 11.39
CA ASN A 275 -0.32 -3.52 11.85
C ASN A 275 -0.42 -3.81 13.36
N ASP A 276 -1.21 -4.84 13.70
CA ASP A 276 -1.38 -5.33 15.08
C ASP A 276 -0.06 -5.82 15.73
N ASN A 277 0.98 -6.12 14.95
CA ASN A 277 2.30 -6.48 15.50
C ASN A 277 3.00 -5.28 16.15
N SER A 278 2.79 -4.06 15.63
CA SER A 278 3.36 -2.85 16.21
C SER A 278 2.42 -2.14 17.18
N ALA A 279 1.14 -1.94 16.82
CA ALA A 279 0.14 -1.43 17.76
C ALA A 279 -1.24 -2.02 17.50
N THR A 280 -1.90 -2.46 18.56
CA THR A 280 -3.29 -2.96 18.53
C THR A 280 -4.25 -1.87 19.00
N VAL A 281 -5.53 -1.98 18.65
CA VAL A 281 -6.58 -1.06 19.11
C VAL A 281 -7.76 -1.84 19.69
N ASP A 282 -8.24 -1.41 20.87
CA ASP A 282 -9.47 -1.93 21.44
C ASP A 282 -10.67 -1.48 20.61
N LYS A 283 -11.45 -2.45 20.12
CA LYS A 283 -12.57 -2.23 19.20
C LYS A 283 -13.78 -1.54 19.84
N THR A 284 -13.74 -1.25 21.14
CA THR A 284 -14.84 -0.69 21.91
C THR A 284 -14.52 0.65 22.55
N THR A 285 -13.31 0.82 23.07
CA THR A 285 -12.89 2.10 23.65
C THR A 285 -12.14 2.95 22.63
N GLY A 286 -11.48 2.37 21.63
CA GLY A 286 -10.52 3.09 20.80
C GLY A 286 -9.15 3.29 21.47
N ALA A 287 -8.87 2.60 22.59
CA ALA A 287 -7.57 2.63 23.24
C ALA A 287 -6.53 1.85 22.40
N VAL A 288 -5.46 2.52 22.01
CA VAL A 288 -4.33 1.94 21.27
C VAL A 288 -3.30 1.44 22.26
N THR A 289 -2.74 0.26 22.03
CA THR A 289 -1.70 -0.36 22.87
C THR A 289 -0.47 -0.72 22.05
N ALA A 290 0.69 -0.21 22.45
CA ALA A 290 1.98 -0.53 21.86
C ALA A 290 2.35 -2.01 22.06
N ALA A 291 2.88 -2.63 21.01
CA ALA A 291 3.43 -3.98 21.02
C ALA A 291 4.91 -3.96 20.61
N ASN A 292 5.26 -4.50 19.45
CA ASN A 292 6.64 -4.50 18.97
C ASN A 292 7.02 -3.17 18.29
N ARG A 293 8.31 -2.95 18.09
CA ARG A 293 8.81 -1.81 17.32
C ARG A 293 8.17 -1.76 15.93
N GLY A 294 7.88 -0.56 15.44
CA GLY A 294 7.46 -0.32 14.06
C GLY A 294 6.44 0.81 13.99
N GLU A 295 5.56 0.75 12.98
CA GLU A 295 4.45 1.68 12.85
C GLU A 295 3.13 0.97 12.54
N ALA A 296 2.03 1.60 12.91
CA ALA A 296 0.68 1.17 12.59
C ALA A 296 -0.19 2.41 12.33
N PHE A 297 -1.14 2.29 11.40
CA PHE A 297 -2.20 3.26 11.23
C PHE A 297 -3.47 2.70 11.87
N ILE A 298 -3.95 3.40 12.90
CA ILE A 298 -5.17 3.03 13.60
C ILE A 298 -6.33 3.76 12.93
N MET A 299 -7.22 2.98 12.32
CA MET A 299 -8.39 3.45 11.61
C MET A 299 -9.61 3.52 12.52
N ALA A 300 -10.45 4.52 12.28
CA ALA A 300 -11.80 4.61 12.79
C ALA A 300 -12.78 4.76 11.63
N ARG A 301 -13.78 3.86 11.54
CA ARG A 301 -14.87 3.94 10.57
C ARG A 301 -16.18 4.30 11.26
N PHE A 302 -16.91 5.28 10.71
CA PHE A 302 -18.28 5.60 11.09
C PHE A 302 -19.09 6.03 9.87
N ALA A 303 -20.33 5.54 9.76
CA ALA A 303 -21.15 5.67 8.56
C ALA A 303 -20.40 5.27 7.26
N THR A 304 -20.32 6.17 6.29
CA THR A 304 -19.61 5.96 5.01
C THR A 304 -18.14 6.32 5.04
N HIS A 305 -17.61 6.79 6.18
CA HIS A 305 -16.33 7.45 6.28
C HIS A 305 -15.33 6.64 7.10
N THR A 306 -14.07 6.68 6.68
CA THR A 306 -12.93 6.09 7.40
C THR A 306 -11.86 7.17 7.54
N VAL A 307 -11.28 7.29 8.73
CA VAL A 307 -10.13 8.14 9.03
C VAL A 307 -9.07 7.33 9.77
N GLY A 308 -7.82 7.79 9.76
CA GLY A 308 -6.70 7.09 10.41
C GLY A 308 -5.77 8.02 11.17
N ALA A 309 -5.16 7.50 12.23
CA ALA A 309 -4.12 8.13 13.04
C ALA A 309 -2.83 7.30 13.01
N GLN A 310 -1.67 7.95 12.91
CA GLN A 310 -0.37 7.25 12.83
C GLN A 310 0.20 6.96 14.22
N PHE A 311 0.61 5.72 14.46
CA PHE A 311 1.25 5.29 15.69
C PHE A 311 2.63 4.72 15.38
N ILE A 312 3.67 5.34 15.94
CA ILE A 312 5.04 4.82 15.94
C ILE A 312 5.28 4.18 17.30
N VAL A 313 5.87 2.99 17.33
CA VAL A 313 6.26 2.28 18.55
C VAL A 313 7.76 2.10 18.57
N LEU A 314 8.39 2.62 19.62
CA LEU A 314 9.84 2.58 19.84
C LEU A 314 10.19 1.58 20.96
N PRO A 315 11.37 0.94 20.93
CA PRO A 315 11.86 0.16 22.06
C PRO A 315 12.04 1.06 23.29
N LYS A 316 11.63 0.55 24.46
CA LYS A 316 11.59 1.35 25.69
C LYS A 316 12.96 1.91 26.05
N GLY A 317 13.07 3.23 26.16
CA GLY A 317 14.32 3.88 26.55
C GLY A 317 15.46 3.74 25.53
N LEU A 318 15.15 3.48 24.26
CA LEU A 318 16.15 3.40 23.18
C LEU A 318 16.99 4.68 23.10
N VAL A 319 18.28 4.56 23.41
CA VAL A 319 19.31 5.55 23.08
C VAL A 319 19.51 5.50 21.57
N TYR A 320 19.37 6.65 20.91
CA TYR A 320 19.48 6.78 19.46
C TYR A 320 20.47 7.88 19.12
N GLU A 321 21.57 7.48 18.49
CA GLU A 321 22.53 8.39 17.86
C GLU A 321 22.20 8.43 16.35
N PRO A 322 21.69 9.56 15.83
CA PRO A 322 21.35 9.67 14.41
C PRO A 322 22.58 9.54 13.51
N SER A 323 22.41 8.88 12.37
CA SER A 323 23.42 8.83 11.31
C SER A 323 23.90 10.24 10.90
N THR A 324 25.20 10.33 10.60
CA THR A 324 25.85 11.54 10.08
C THR A 324 25.92 11.59 8.55
N GLU A 325 25.25 10.64 7.88
CA GLU A 325 25.08 10.62 6.43
C GLU A 325 24.52 11.96 5.92
N LYS A 326 25.12 12.47 4.85
CA LYS A 326 24.60 13.64 4.14
C LYS A 326 23.73 13.17 2.97
N PRO A 327 22.49 13.66 2.84
CA PRO A 327 21.66 13.35 1.69
C PRO A 327 22.28 13.88 0.39
N VAL A 328 22.16 13.13 -0.70
CA VAL A 328 22.61 13.57 -2.03
C VAL A 328 21.49 14.34 -2.75
N ASN A 329 20.22 14.01 -2.45
CA ASN A 329 19.05 14.72 -2.95
C ASN A 329 17.85 14.63 -1.97
N TYR A 330 16.73 15.22 -2.37
CA TYR A 330 15.48 15.26 -1.59
C TYR A 330 14.88 13.88 -1.25
N VAL A 331 15.19 12.82 -2.02
CA VAL A 331 14.77 11.45 -1.69
C VAL A 331 15.45 11.01 -0.40
N ASP A 332 16.76 11.25 -0.30
CA ASP A 332 17.52 10.92 0.91
C ASP A 332 17.09 11.80 2.09
N GLU A 333 16.82 13.09 1.88
CA GLU A 333 16.31 13.98 2.95
C GLU A 333 15.03 13.41 3.58
N LEU A 334 14.03 13.10 2.77
CA LEU A 334 12.72 12.64 3.24
C LEU A 334 12.76 11.20 3.79
N VAL A 335 13.67 10.35 3.29
CA VAL A 335 13.89 9.01 3.86
C VAL A 335 14.63 9.11 5.19
N LEU A 336 15.71 9.89 5.29
CA LEU A 336 16.46 10.08 6.53
C LEU A 336 15.58 10.69 7.64
N ASP A 337 14.72 11.67 7.31
CA ASP A 337 13.76 12.22 8.27
C ASP A 337 12.74 11.17 8.76
N LYS A 338 12.25 10.29 7.87
CA LYS A 338 11.38 9.17 8.24
C LYS A 338 12.11 8.16 9.15
N LEU A 339 13.34 7.78 8.81
CA LEU A 339 14.16 6.88 9.62
C LEU A 339 14.46 7.47 11.00
N LYS A 340 14.74 8.77 11.07
CA LYS A 340 14.94 9.52 12.31
C LYS A 340 13.71 9.49 13.23
N LYS A 341 12.50 9.68 12.69
CA LYS A 341 11.23 9.51 13.43
C LYS A 341 11.09 8.10 14.04
N LEU A 342 11.61 7.08 13.36
CA LEU A 342 11.59 5.67 13.80
C LEU A 342 12.81 5.26 14.65
N ARG A 343 13.74 6.19 14.93
CA ARG A 343 15.06 5.93 15.56
C ARG A 343 15.86 4.83 14.83
N LEU A 344 15.74 4.79 13.50
CA LEU A 344 16.49 3.93 12.59
C LEU A 344 17.71 4.69 12.07
N ASN A 345 18.84 3.99 11.93
CA ASN A 345 19.95 4.43 11.11
C ASN A 345 19.92 3.64 9.79
N PRO A 346 20.17 4.30 8.64
CA PRO A 346 20.28 3.61 7.37
C PRO A 346 21.51 2.71 7.32
N SER A 347 21.46 1.71 6.45
CA SER A 347 22.63 0.94 6.01
C SER A 347 23.49 1.76 5.04
N GLU A 348 24.77 1.42 5.01
CA GLU A 348 25.81 2.04 4.17
C GLU A 348 25.50 1.93 2.67
N VAL A 349 26.14 2.77 1.87
CA VAL A 349 26.10 2.68 0.40
C VAL A 349 26.87 1.42 -0.05
N CYS A 350 26.35 0.71 -1.06
CA CYS A 350 26.93 -0.52 -1.57
C CYS A 350 28.22 -0.29 -2.36
N SER A 351 29.02 -1.35 -2.53
CA SER A 351 30.24 -1.34 -3.36
C SER A 351 29.91 -1.14 -4.84
N ASP A 352 30.91 -0.75 -5.63
CA ASP A 352 30.76 -0.54 -7.07
C ASP A 352 30.35 -1.82 -7.83
N GLU A 353 30.81 -2.99 -7.38
CA GLU A 353 30.39 -4.29 -7.95
C GLU A 353 28.89 -4.55 -7.75
N VAL A 354 28.37 -4.28 -6.54
CA VAL A 354 26.94 -4.41 -6.25
C VAL A 354 26.14 -3.35 -7.01
N PHE A 355 26.60 -2.10 -7.04
CA PHE A 355 25.93 -1.03 -7.78
C PHE A 355 25.84 -1.33 -9.28
N VAL A 356 26.94 -1.73 -9.94
CA VAL A 356 26.96 -1.98 -11.38
C VAL A 356 26.09 -3.18 -11.75
N ARG A 357 26.07 -4.23 -10.93
CA ARG A 357 25.09 -5.33 -11.09
C ARG A 357 23.66 -4.81 -11.03
N ARG A 358 23.34 -4.09 -9.94
CA ARG A 358 21.98 -3.68 -9.62
C ARG A 358 21.38 -2.76 -10.67
N ILE A 359 22.14 -1.74 -11.07
CA ILE A 359 21.67 -0.72 -12.01
C ILE A 359 21.46 -1.29 -13.42
N TYR A 360 22.31 -2.23 -13.89
CA TYR A 360 22.11 -2.90 -15.17
C TYR A 360 20.84 -3.79 -15.15
N ILE A 361 20.63 -4.56 -14.08
CA ILE A 361 19.47 -5.45 -13.98
C ILE A 361 18.17 -4.64 -13.87
N ASP A 362 18.15 -3.60 -13.04
CA ASP A 362 16.94 -2.77 -12.86
C ASP A 362 16.65 -1.89 -14.10
N MET A 363 17.65 -1.25 -14.70
CA MET A 363 17.39 -0.32 -15.82
C MET A 363 17.16 -1.03 -17.16
N ILE A 364 17.95 -2.07 -17.48
CA ILE A 364 17.96 -2.67 -18.82
C ILE A 364 17.68 -4.18 -18.84
N GLY A 365 17.48 -4.82 -17.68
CA GLY A 365 17.13 -6.24 -17.57
C GLY A 365 18.25 -7.21 -17.95
N LEU A 366 19.50 -6.77 -17.86
CA LEU A 366 20.71 -7.53 -18.23
C LEU A 366 21.78 -7.39 -17.14
N VAL A 367 22.88 -8.11 -17.24
CA VAL A 367 24.12 -7.84 -16.47
C VAL A 367 25.11 -7.03 -17.33
N PRO A 368 26.06 -6.28 -16.75
CA PRO A 368 27.15 -5.68 -17.53
C PRO A 368 27.96 -6.76 -18.25
N SER A 369 28.45 -6.46 -19.45
CA SER A 369 29.53 -7.24 -20.06
C SER A 369 30.81 -7.13 -19.22
N ALA A 370 31.73 -8.08 -19.38
CA ALA A 370 33.01 -8.06 -18.66
C ALA A 370 33.82 -6.78 -18.94
N GLU A 371 33.72 -6.21 -20.14
CA GLU A 371 34.35 -4.93 -20.50
C GLU A 371 33.67 -3.75 -19.79
N GLU A 372 32.33 -3.64 -19.83
CA GLU A 372 31.58 -2.60 -19.11
C GLU A 372 31.84 -2.64 -17.59
N TYR A 373 31.96 -3.85 -17.02
CA TYR A 373 32.29 -4.08 -15.61
C TYR A 373 33.71 -3.59 -15.28
N GLU A 374 34.74 -4.05 -15.99
CA GLU A 374 36.13 -3.67 -15.71
C GLU A 374 36.34 -2.16 -15.91
N GLN A 375 35.75 -1.57 -16.95
CA GLN A 375 35.77 -0.12 -17.17
C GLN A 375 35.16 0.65 -15.99
N PHE A 376 33.99 0.22 -15.49
CA PHE A 376 33.29 0.92 -14.40
C PHE A 376 33.98 0.77 -13.04
N VAL A 377 34.49 -0.43 -12.72
CA VAL A 377 35.17 -0.68 -11.45
C VAL A 377 36.53 0.02 -11.40
N ALA A 378 37.26 0.09 -12.53
CA ALA A 378 38.55 0.78 -12.61
C ALA A 378 38.46 2.31 -12.73
N ASP A 379 37.29 2.88 -13.06
CA ASP A 379 37.09 4.32 -13.17
C ASP A 379 37.23 5.02 -11.80
N PRO A 380 38.15 5.98 -11.63
CA PRO A 380 38.33 6.74 -10.38
C PRO A 380 37.40 7.96 -10.27
N ASP A 381 36.59 8.27 -11.28
CA ASP A 381 35.70 9.44 -11.27
C ASP A 381 34.59 9.29 -10.21
N PRO A 382 34.45 10.24 -9.25
CA PRO A 382 33.40 10.19 -8.25
C PRO A 382 31.99 10.22 -8.85
N GLU A 383 31.81 10.82 -10.04
CA GLU A 383 30.52 10.92 -10.74
C GLU A 383 30.22 9.70 -11.64
N LYS A 384 31.07 8.66 -11.64
CA LYS A 384 30.90 7.49 -12.52
C LYS A 384 29.54 6.79 -12.38
N ARG A 385 28.93 6.83 -11.19
CA ARG A 385 27.60 6.27 -10.92
C ARG A 385 26.52 7.05 -11.65
N ALA A 386 26.51 8.38 -11.53
CA ALA A 386 25.59 9.27 -12.24
C ALA A 386 25.77 9.13 -13.77
N LYS A 387 27.02 9.12 -14.25
CA LYS A 387 27.34 8.93 -15.68
C LYS A 387 26.95 7.55 -16.21
N LEU A 388 26.97 6.50 -15.38
CA LEU A 388 26.46 5.20 -15.78
C LEU A 388 24.93 5.20 -15.88
N ILE A 389 24.22 5.80 -14.92
CA ILE A 389 22.76 5.97 -14.97
C ILE A 389 22.36 6.71 -16.25
N ASP A 390 23.03 7.82 -16.57
CA ASP A 390 22.77 8.61 -17.78
C ASP A 390 22.98 7.78 -19.07
N ARG A 391 24.08 7.02 -19.15
CA ARG A 391 24.31 6.10 -20.29
C ARG A 391 23.26 4.99 -20.40
N LEU A 392 22.73 4.50 -19.28
CA LEU A 392 21.74 3.42 -19.25
C LEU A 392 20.34 3.90 -19.60
N LEU A 393 19.97 5.16 -19.33
CA LEU A 393 18.71 5.76 -19.79
C LEU A 393 18.62 5.75 -21.32
N GLU A 394 19.73 6.09 -22.00
CA GLU A 394 19.81 6.18 -23.46
C GLU A 394 19.93 4.82 -24.17
N ARG A 395 20.00 3.71 -23.43
CA ARG A 395 19.99 2.35 -24.01
C ARG A 395 18.61 2.02 -24.59
N LYS A 396 18.56 1.46 -25.79
CA LYS A 396 17.32 0.83 -26.33
C LYS A 396 16.73 -0.21 -25.37
N GLU A 397 17.59 -0.89 -24.60
CA GLU A 397 17.19 -1.93 -23.66
C GLU A 397 16.41 -1.39 -22.45
N PHE A 398 16.60 -0.12 -22.09
CA PHE A 398 15.80 0.59 -21.10
C PHE A 398 14.37 0.81 -21.62
N THR A 399 14.23 1.27 -22.87
CA THR A 399 12.92 1.35 -23.55
C THR A 399 12.25 -0.03 -23.58
N GLU A 400 12.93 -1.08 -24.06
CA GLU A 400 12.36 -2.45 -24.12
C GLU A 400 11.88 -2.96 -22.74
N MET A 401 12.62 -2.66 -21.68
CA MET A 401 12.27 -3.01 -20.30
C MET A 401 10.98 -2.27 -19.86
N TRP A 402 10.89 -0.96 -20.07
CA TRP A 402 9.71 -0.18 -19.72
C TRP A 402 8.48 -0.53 -20.58
N VAL A 403 8.66 -0.80 -21.87
CA VAL A 403 7.58 -1.29 -22.74
C VAL A 403 7.07 -2.65 -22.24
N SER A 404 7.93 -3.56 -21.77
CA SER A 404 7.48 -4.83 -21.16
C SER A 404 6.58 -4.61 -19.95
N LYS A 405 6.94 -3.67 -19.05
CA LYS A 405 6.14 -3.31 -17.86
C LYS A 405 4.81 -2.67 -18.25
N TRP A 406 4.84 -1.70 -19.16
CA TRP A 406 3.63 -1.05 -19.67
C TRP A 406 2.73 -2.05 -20.40
N ALA A 407 3.28 -3.01 -21.12
CA ALA A 407 2.53 -4.10 -21.73
C ALA A 407 1.83 -5.00 -20.70
N GLU A 408 2.41 -5.22 -19.52
CA GLU A 408 1.72 -5.85 -18.37
C GLU A 408 0.53 -5.00 -17.92
N TRP A 409 0.76 -3.72 -17.58
CA TRP A 409 -0.27 -2.80 -17.06
C TRP A 409 -1.42 -2.56 -18.05
N LEU A 410 -1.13 -2.57 -19.35
CA LEU A 410 -2.09 -2.34 -20.44
C LEU A 410 -2.72 -3.63 -20.98
N MET A 411 -2.52 -4.76 -20.30
CA MET A 411 -3.05 -6.09 -20.66
C MET A 411 -2.77 -6.47 -22.13
N MET A 412 -1.56 -6.20 -22.64
CA MET A 412 -1.22 -6.46 -24.05
C MET A 412 -1.17 -7.96 -24.35
N ARG A 413 -2.28 -8.51 -24.84
CA ARG A 413 -2.42 -9.93 -25.19
C ARG A 413 -3.39 -10.18 -26.33
N SER A 414 -3.20 -11.28 -27.04
CA SER A 414 -4.19 -11.80 -27.98
C SER A 414 -5.35 -12.47 -27.23
N VAL A 415 -6.55 -12.35 -27.80
CA VAL A 415 -7.79 -12.89 -27.25
C VAL A 415 -8.52 -13.60 -28.37
N ALA A 416 -8.81 -14.89 -28.18
CA ALA A 416 -9.41 -15.73 -29.22
C ALA A 416 -10.69 -15.11 -29.80
N ASN A 417 -10.76 -15.02 -31.13
CA ASN A 417 -11.86 -14.42 -31.88
C ASN A 417 -12.18 -12.95 -31.52
N ARG A 418 -11.24 -12.21 -30.92
CA ARG A 418 -11.41 -10.80 -30.52
C ARG A 418 -10.20 -9.94 -30.85
N VAL A 419 -9.03 -10.22 -30.25
CA VAL A 419 -7.79 -9.44 -30.44
C VAL A 419 -6.76 -10.31 -31.14
N SER A 420 -6.37 -9.93 -32.35
CA SER A 420 -5.41 -10.70 -33.15
C SER A 420 -3.97 -10.42 -32.70
N TYR A 421 -3.04 -11.36 -32.94
CA TYR A 421 -1.62 -11.14 -32.68
C TYR A 421 -1.07 -9.90 -33.41
N LYS A 422 -1.55 -9.60 -34.62
CA LYS A 422 -1.19 -8.38 -35.37
C LYS A 422 -1.60 -7.11 -34.61
N SER A 423 -2.79 -7.10 -34.02
CA SER A 423 -3.31 -5.95 -33.27
C SER A 423 -2.44 -5.67 -32.04
N VAL A 424 -2.05 -6.72 -31.30
CA VAL A 424 -1.15 -6.61 -30.15
C VAL A 424 0.25 -6.14 -30.55
N LEU A 425 0.81 -6.66 -31.65
CA LEU A 425 2.13 -6.26 -32.12
C LEU A 425 2.18 -4.78 -32.53
N LEU A 426 1.14 -4.29 -33.23
CA LEU A 426 1.04 -2.86 -33.58
C LEU A 426 0.87 -1.98 -32.34
N TYR A 427 0.08 -2.43 -31.36
CA TYR A 427 -0.12 -1.70 -30.09
C TYR A 427 1.16 -1.66 -29.23
N TYR A 428 1.92 -2.75 -29.20
CA TYR A 428 3.25 -2.81 -28.56
C TYR A 428 4.26 -1.89 -29.26
N ASN A 429 4.29 -1.88 -30.59
CA ASN A 429 5.19 -1.02 -31.35
C ASN A 429 4.88 0.48 -31.15
N TRP A 430 3.59 0.87 -31.18
CA TRP A 430 3.16 2.23 -30.85
C TRP A 430 3.65 2.64 -29.46
N LEU A 431 3.47 1.78 -28.45
CA LEU A 431 3.96 2.05 -27.10
C LEU A 431 5.50 2.17 -27.05
N ALA A 432 6.21 1.33 -27.81
CA ALA A 432 7.66 1.36 -27.89
C ALA A 432 8.19 2.66 -28.52
N GLU A 433 7.53 3.17 -29.55
CA GLU A 433 7.82 4.48 -30.15
C GLU A 433 7.62 5.59 -29.11
N ARG A 434 6.47 5.63 -28.41
CA ARG A 434 6.20 6.69 -27.41
C ARG A 434 7.17 6.70 -26.21
N ILE A 435 7.60 5.52 -25.75
CA ILE A 435 8.58 5.39 -24.67
C ILE A 435 10.01 5.69 -25.17
N ALA A 436 10.34 5.36 -26.43
CA ALA A 436 11.61 5.75 -27.04
C ALA A 436 11.73 7.27 -27.18
N ASP A 437 10.67 7.93 -27.68
CA ASP A 437 10.62 9.38 -27.92
C ASP A 437 10.48 10.23 -26.64
N ASN A 438 10.48 9.60 -25.46
CA ASN A 438 10.26 10.23 -24.15
C ASN A 438 8.99 11.11 -24.10
N VAL A 439 7.88 10.63 -24.67
CA VAL A 439 6.60 11.35 -24.66
C VAL A 439 6.15 11.55 -23.20
N PRO A 440 5.82 12.79 -22.77
CA PRO A 440 5.27 13.10 -21.45
C PRO A 440 4.15 12.14 -21.04
N LEU A 441 4.20 11.64 -19.81
CA LEU A 441 3.32 10.54 -19.41
C LEU A 441 1.83 10.94 -19.41
N ASP A 442 1.52 12.19 -19.08
CA ASP A 442 0.16 12.73 -19.20
C ASP A 442 -0.35 12.66 -20.64
N GLN A 443 0.47 13.05 -21.61
CA GLN A 443 0.15 13.02 -23.03
C GLN A 443 -0.03 11.59 -23.55
N LEU A 444 0.85 10.66 -23.14
CA LEU A 444 0.73 9.24 -23.47
C LEU A 444 -0.61 8.65 -22.98
N VAL A 445 -1.00 8.95 -21.75
CA VAL A 445 -2.26 8.46 -21.16
C VAL A 445 -3.48 9.15 -21.77
N GLN A 446 -3.41 10.44 -22.09
CA GLN A 446 -4.48 11.13 -22.81
C GLN A 446 -4.64 10.61 -24.25
N GLU A 447 -3.55 10.36 -24.98
CA GLU A 447 -3.61 9.76 -26.32
C GLU A 447 -4.26 8.37 -26.26
N LEU A 448 -3.83 7.53 -25.33
CA LEU A 448 -4.38 6.20 -25.11
C LEU A 448 -5.89 6.21 -24.85
N LEU A 449 -6.32 6.95 -23.83
CA LEU A 449 -7.72 6.95 -23.36
C LEU A 449 -8.67 7.73 -24.27
N THR A 450 -8.15 8.56 -25.18
CA THR A 450 -8.97 9.34 -26.13
C THR A 450 -8.90 8.83 -27.58
N SER A 451 -8.19 7.73 -27.79
CA SER A 451 -8.03 7.06 -29.08
C SER A 451 -9.37 6.71 -29.73
N ASN A 452 -9.43 6.89 -31.06
CA ASN A 452 -10.57 6.58 -31.93
C ASN A 452 -9.99 6.21 -33.30
N GLY A 453 -10.48 5.14 -33.94
CA GLY A 453 -9.92 4.62 -35.19
C GLY A 453 -9.94 3.09 -35.25
N GLY A 454 -9.29 2.51 -36.26
CA GLY A 454 -9.15 1.07 -36.39
C GLY A 454 -7.99 0.50 -35.56
N THR A 455 -8.11 -0.72 -35.04
CA THR A 455 -7.07 -1.35 -34.20
C THR A 455 -5.75 -1.66 -34.92
N PHE A 456 -5.63 -1.44 -36.22
CA PHE A 456 -4.36 -1.44 -36.94
C PHE A 456 -3.89 -0.04 -37.34
N SER A 457 -4.83 0.84 -37.69
CA SER A 457 -4.55 2.23 -38.12
C SER A 457 -4.24 3.16 -36.96
N GLU A 458 -4.90 2.96 -35.81
CA GLU A 458 -4.75 3.72 -34.56
C GLU A 458 -4.51 2.73 -33.40
N PRO A 459 -3.29 2.19 -33.24
CA PRO A 459 -3.05 1.00 -32.41
C PRO A 459 -3.41 1.14 -30.93
N ALA A 460 -3.39 2.36 -30.38
CA ALA A 460 -3.83 2.67 -29.02
C ALA A 460 -5.28 2.19 -28.72
N THR A 461 -6.14 2.15 -29.75
CA THR A 461 -7.54 1.71 -29.62
C THR A 461 -7.69 0.25 -29.15
N ASN A 462 -6.63 -0.58 -29.25
CA ASN A 462 -6.62 -1.95 -28.74
C ASN A 462 -6.88 -2.05 -27.23
N TYR A 463 -6.62 -0.99 -26.46
CA TYR A 463 -6.98 -0.92 -25.03
C TYR A 463 -8.45 -1.24 -24.78
N TYR A 464 -9.33 -0.79 -25.67
CA TYR A 464 -10.78 -1.01 -25.61
C TYR A 464 -11.26 -2.31 -26.27
N GLU A 465 -10.34 -3.16 -26.74
CA GLU A 465 -10.67 -4.45 -27.36
C GLU A 465 -10.22 -5.65 -26.55
N VAL A 466 -9.20 -5.50 -25.68
CA VAL A 466 -8.87 -6.54 -24.70
C VAL A 466 -10.04 -6.72 -23.72
N GLU A 467 -10.45 -5.65 -23.05
CA GLU A 467 -11.68 -5.61 -22.25
C GLU A 467 -12.76 -4.77 -22.94
N ARG A 468 -13.97 -5.34 -23.02
CA ARG A 468 -15.15 -4.73 -23.66
C ARG A 468 -16.27 -4.42 -22.68
N ASP A 469 -16.24 -4.97 -21.47
CA ASP A 469 -17.19 -4.64 -20.42
C ASP A 469 -16.93 -3.21 -19.89
N THR A 470 -17.96 -2.35 -19.94
CA THR A 470 -17.86 -0.93 -19.56
C THR A 470 -17.47 -0.73 -18.09
N LEU A 471 -17.96 -1.59 -17.19
CA LEU A 471 -17.68 -1.48 -15.76
C LEU A 471 -16.22 -1.88 -15.48
N LYS A 472 -15.76 -2.97 -16.09
CA LYS A 472 -14.35 -3.40 -15.99
C LYS A 472 -13.37 -2.44 -16.64
N VAL A 473 -13.74 -1.76 -17.73
CA VAL A 473 -12.91 -0.69 -18.29
C VAL A 473 -12.74 0.44 -17.27
N ALA A 474 -13.79 0.80 -16.52
CA ALA A 474 -13.70 1.81 -15.47
C ALA A 474 -12.81 1.35 -14.29
N GLU A 475 -12.96 0.10 -13.85
CA GLU A 475 -12.09 -0.53 -12.84
C GLU A 475 -10.61 -0.51 -13.28
N ASN A 476 -10.34 -0.99 -14.51
CA ASN A 476 -8.99 -1.05 -15.06
C ASN A 476 -8.35 0.34 -15.19
N VAL A 477 -9.10 1.37 -15.56
CA VAL A 477 -8.59 2.76 -15.60
C VAL A 477 -8.27 3.27 -14.20
N ALA A 478 -9.14 3.04 -13.22
CA ALA A 478 -8.90 3.46 -11.84
C ALA A 478 -7.68 2.75 -11.22
N GLN A 479 -7.55 1.44 -11.40
CA GLN A 479 -6.45 0.65 -10.85
C GLN A 479 -5.11 0.95 -11.56
N THR A 480 -5.12 1.07 -12.89
CA THR A 480 -3.88 1.30 -13.67
C THR A 480 -3.32 2.70 -13.47
N PHE A 481 -4.16 3.73 -13.61
CA PHE A 481 -3.70 5.11 -13.70
C PHE A 481 -3.85 5.92 -12.41
N MET A 482 -4.68 5.50 -11.46
CA MET A 482 -4.84 6.15 -10.15
C MET A 482 -4.50 5.23 -8.96
N GLY A 483 -4.11 3.97 -9.21
CA GLY A 483 -3.73 3.03 -8.15
C GLY A 483 -4.89 2.53 -7.30
N MET A 484 -6.14 2.64 -7.79
CA MET A 484 -7.35 2.44 -6.99
C MET A 484 -8.11 1.16 -7.32
N GLN A 485 -8.46 0.41 -6.28
CA GLN A 485 -9.35 -0.74 -6.37
C GLN A 485 -10.80 -0.36 -6.05
N ILE A 486 -11.54 0.06 -7.07
CA ILE A 486 -12.95 0.45 -6.93
C ILE A 486 -13.94 -0.72 -7.08
N GLN A 487 -13.50 -1.93 -7.45
CA GLN A 487 -14.39 -3.05 -7.81
C GLN A 487 -15.34 -3.48 -6.68
N CYS A 488 -14.95 -3.36 -5.40
CA CYS A 488 -15.87 -3.64 -4.30
C CYS A 488 -17.04 -2.64 -4.24
N ALA A 489 -16.86 -1.41 -4.76
CA ALA A 489 -17.91 -0.40 -4.86
C ALA A 489 -19.03 -0.77 -5.85
N GLN A 490 -18.80 -1.75 -6.74
CA GLN A 490 -19.81 -2.23 -7.71
C GLN A 490 -21.09 -2.73 -7.01
N CYS A 491 -20.96 -3.44 -5.88
CA CYS A 491 -22.06 -4.14 -5.22
C CYS A 491 -22.59 -3.44 -3.94
N HIS A 492 -21.74 -2.68 -3.26
CA HIS A 492 -22.01 -1.97 -2.00
C HIS A 492 -20.94 -0.87 -1.83
N ASN A 493 -21.10 0.10 -0.93
CA ASN A 493 -20.00 1.04 -0.65
C ASN A 493 -18.70 0.32 -0.22
N HIS A 494 -17.54 0.88 -0.54
CA HIS A 494 -16.25 0.22 -0.33
C HIS A 494 -16.00 -0.05 1.18
N PRO A 495 -15.61 -1.27 1.57
CA PRO A 495 -15.50 -1.65 2.99
C PRO A 495 -14.32 -0.97 3.70
N PHE A 496 -13.23 -0.69 2.96
CA PHE A 496 -11.96 -0.18 3.49
C PHE A 496 -11.52 1.16 2.87
N ASP A 497 -12.42 1.83 2.14
CA ASP A 497 -12.12 3.10 1.46
C ASP A 497 -13.40 3.93 1.32
N ARG A 498 -13.25 5.17 0.85
CA ARG A 498 -14.32 6.17 0.75
C ARG A 498 -15.30 5.96 -0.40
N TRP A 499 -14.98 5.11 -1.38
CA TRP A 499 -15.74 5.00 -2.63
C TRP A 499 -17.14 4.43 -2.41
N THR A 500 -18.15 5.18 -2.81
CA THR A 500 -19.55 4.74 -2.77
C THR A 500 -19.93 4.01 -4.06
N GLN A 501 -21.05 3.28 -4.01
CA GLN A 501 -21.63 2.67 -5.20
C GLN A 501 -22.03 3.73 -6.26
N ASN A 502 -22.43 4.92 -5.82
CA ASN A 502 -22.68 6.05 -6.72
C ASN A 502 -21.40 6.47 -7.45
N ASP A 503 -20.27 6.63 -6.74
CA ASP A 503 -18.98 7.02 -7.34
C ASP A 503 -18.54 6.03 -8.42
N TYR A 504 -18.69 4.73 -8.15
CA TYR A 504 -18.38 3.66 -9.09
C TYR A 504 -19.18 3.77 -10.40
N TYR A 505 -20.51 3.83 -10.31
CA TYR A 505 -21.36 3.86 -11.52
C TYR A 505 -21.28 5.21 -12.24
N ASN A 506 -21.09 6.32 -11.52
CA ASN A 506 -20.88 7.64 -12.09
C ASN A 506 -19.55 7.74 -12.83
N PHE A 507 -18.47 7.14 -12.30
CA PHE A 507 -17.20 7.05 -13.02
C PHE A 507 -17.31 6.14 -14.26
N ALA A 508 -18.00 4.99 -14.13
CA ALA A 508 -18.25 4.10 -15.26
C ALA A 508 -19.06 4.76 -16.40
N ALA A 509 -19.88 5.77 -16.10
CA ALA A 509 -20.63 6.53 -17.10
C ALA A 509 -19.74 7.33 -18.08
N PHE A 510 -18.44 7.50 -17.83
CA PHE A 510 -17.51 8.05 -18.82
C PHE A 510 -17.22 7.10 -19.99
N PHE A 511 -17.35 5.79 -19.77
CA PHE A 511 -16.99 4.74 -20.73
C PHE A 511 -18.20 4.18 -21.50
N SER A 512 -19.41 4.63 -21.16
CA SER A 512 -20.67 4.13 -21.74
C SER A 512 -20.86 4.42 -23.24
N GLN A 513 -20.07 5.34 -23.81
CA GLN A 513 -20.15 5.77 -25.21
C GLN A 513 -19.09 5.11 -26.12
N ILE A 514 -18.42 4.04 -25.69
CA ILE A 514 -17.42 3.33 -26.52
C ILE A 514 -18.14 2.45 -27.55
N GLY A 515 -18.36 3.01 -28.74
CA GLY A 515 -18.85 2.33 -29.93
C GLY A 515 -17.78 1.45 -30.57
N ARG A 516 -18.22 0.32 -31.14
CA ARG A 516 -17.38 -0.67 -31.83
C ARG A 516 -18.07 -1.13 -33.11
N LYS A 517 -17.34 -1.19 -34.22
CA LYS A 517 -17.81 -1.80 -35.49
C LYS A 517 -16.65 -2.52 -36.16
N GLN A 518 -16.94 -3.50 -37.02
CA GLN A 518 -15.89 -4.20 -37.78
C GLN A 518 -15.32 -3.29 -38.87
N ALA A 519 -14.02 -3.42 -39.17
CA ALA A 519 -13.38 -2.80 -40.33
C ALA A 519 -13.50 -3.69 -41.58
N GLU A 520 -12.80 -3.35 -42.66
CA GLU A 520 -12.72 -4.20 -43.86
C GLU A 520 -11.88 -5.47 -43.63
N ASP A 521 -10.78 -5.39 -42.86
CA ASP A 521 -10.10 -6.58 -42.36
C ASP A 521 -10.88 -7.14 -41.18
N VAL A 522 -11.32 -8.41 -41.28
CA VAL A 522 -12.15 -9.07 -40.26
C VAL A 522 -11.49 -9.16 -38.88
N ARG A 523 -10.17 -8.91 -38.79
CA ARG A 523 -9.35 -8.91 -37.56
C ARG A 523 -9.19 -7.51 -36.95
N GLU A 524 -9.71 -6.47 -37.61
CA GLU A 524 -9.65 -5.09 -37.16
C GLU A 524 -11.04 -4.59 -36.72
N SER A 525 -11.07 -3.92 -35.58
CA SER A 525 -12.25 -3.25 -35.05
C SER A 525 -12.02 -1.75 -35.14
N ILE A 526 -13.04 -0.99 -35.50
CA ILE A 526 -13.06 0.48 -35.40
C ILE A 526 -13.72 0.86 -34.08
N ILE A 527 -12.95 1.53 -33.22
CA ILE A 527 -13.39 2.12 -31.96
C ILE A 527 -13.75 3.58 -32.20
N PHE A 528 -14.92 4.01 -31.74
CA PHE A 528 -15.40 5.36 -31.94
C PHE A 528 -16.32 5.80 -30.79
N ASN A 529 -16.41 7.11 -30.52
CA ASN A 529 -17.46 7.64 -29.67
C ASN A 529 -18.83 7.47 -30.35
N SER A 530 -19.73 6.68 -29.76
CA SER A 530 -21.10 6.46 -30.25
C SER A 530 -22.01 7.69 -30.07
N GLY A 531 -21.63 8.63 -29.21
CA GLY A 531 -22.46 9.76 -28.78
C GLY A 531 -23.59 9.38 -27.82
N GLY A 532 -23.76 8.10 -27.46
CA GLY A 532 -24.88 7.62 -26.65
C GLY A 532 -24.65 6.26 -26.01
N GLY A 533 -25.21 6.09 -24.82
CA GLY A 533 -25.05 4.90 -23.97
C GLY A 533 -25.01 5.34 -22.51
N GLU A 534 -25.65 4.58 -21.62
CA GLU A 534 -25.76 4.91 -20.20
C GLU A 534 -25.52 3.70 -19.32
N VAL A 535 -25.00 3.94 -18.11
CA VAL A 535 -24.83 2.94 -17.06
C VAL A 535 -25.98 3.10 -16.08
N ARG A 536 -26.67 2.01 -15.71
CA ARG A 536 -27.76 2.05 -14.72
C ARG A 536 -27.24 1.66 -13.34
N HIS A 537 -27.59 2.46 -12.34
CA HIS A 537 -27.31 2.15 -10.94
C HIS A 537 -28.26 1.04 -10.44
N PRO A 538 -27.76 -0.06 -9.86
CA PRO A 538 -28.57 -1.24 -9.55
C PRO A 538 -29.61 -1.01 -8.45
N VAL A 539 -29.30 -0.19 -7.44
CA VAL A 539 -30.22 0.11 -6.33
C VAL A 539 -31.30 1.14 -6.70
N THR A 540 -30.93 2.28 -7.29
CA THR A 540 -31.88 3.36 -7.61
C THR A 540 -32.63 3.16 -8.93
N GLY A 541 -32.11 2.31 -9.84
CA GLY A 541 -32.63 2.10 -11.19
C GLY A 541 -32.41 3.27 -12.15
N GLN A 542 -31.80 4.36 -11.70
CA GLN A 542 -31.54 5.57 -12.49
C GLN A 542 -30.29 5.41 -13.36
N ASN A 543 -30.18 6.21 -14.42
CA ASN A 543 -28.93 6.32 -15.17
C ASN A 543 -27.91 7.11 -14.32
N ALA A 544 -26.71 6.58 -14.19
CA ALA A 544 -25.57 7.25 -13.58
C ALA A 544 -25.12 8.44 -14.45
N VAL A 545 -24.58 9.48 -13.82
CA VAL A 545 -24.08 10.69 -14.49
C VAL A 545 -22.55 10.70 -14.44
N PRO A 546 -21.83 11.17 -15.47
CA PRO A 546 -20.37 11.20 -15.41
C PRO A 546 -19.86 12.13 -14.30
N VAL A 547 -19.14 11.58 -13.31
CA VAL A 547 -18.51 12.32 -12.20
C VAL A 547 -17.10 11.79 -11.99
N PHE A 548 -16.13 12.69 -11.82
CA PHE A 548 -14.74 12.32 -11.52
C PHE A 548 -14.64 11.60 -10.15
N LEU A 549 -13.78 10.58 -10.03
CA LEU A 549 -13.63 9.85 -8.76
C LEU A 549 -13.11 10.78 -7.65
N GLY A 550 -14.01 11.12 -6.72
CA GLY A 550 -13.72 12.06 -5.64
C GLY A 550 -13.54 13.51 -6.11
N GLY A 551 -14.11 13.85 -7.27
CA GLY A 551 -14.08 15.20 -7.86
C GLY A 551 -15.48 15.67 -8.28
N ALA A 552 -15.52 16.78 -9.02
CA ALA A 552 -16.78 17.39 -9.47
C ALA A 552 -17.44 16.62 -10.63
N GLN A 553 -18.72 16.94 -10.88
CA GLN A 553 -19.42 16.57 -12.11
C GLN A 553 -19.03 17.55 -13.24
N PRO A 554 -18.30 17.12 -14.28
CA PRO A 554 -17.95 17.99 -15.41
C PRO A 554 -19.12 18.19 -16.40
N ASP A 555 -19.05 19.25 -17.21
CA ASP A 555 -19.92 19.39 -18.37
C ASP A 555 -19.41 18.53 -19.54
N VAL A 556 -20.18 17.50 -19.88
CA VAL A 556 -19.91 16.56 -20.98
C VAL A 556 -20.80 16.81 -22.21
N ARG A 557 -21.63 17.85 -22.23
CA ARG A 557 -22.59 18.10 -23.32
C ARG A 557 -21.86 18.33 -24.64
N GLY A 558 -22.22 17.55 -25.67
CA GLY A 558 -21.62 17.63 -27.00
C GLY A 558 -20.16 17.16 -27.10
N GLN A 559 -19.60 16.55 -26.05
CA GLN A 559 -18.20 16.14 -25.98
C GLN A 559 -18.06 14.61 -25.87
N ASP A 560 -16.88 14.08 -26.21
CA ASP A 560 -16.51 12.71 -25.86
C ASP A 560 -16.24 12.63 -24.36
N ARG A 561 -17.08 11.88 -23.64
CA ARG A 561 -16.95 11.68 -22.19
C ARG A 561 -15.54 11.22 -21.79
N ARG A 562 -14.86 10.40 -22.60
CA ARG A 562 -13.48 9.97 -22.34
C ARG A 562 -12.46 11.09 -22.47
N LYS A 563 -12.66 12.05 -23.39
CA LYS A 563 -11.76 13.22 -23.52
C LYS A 563 -11.82 14.12 -22.29
N VAL A 564 -13.02 14.33 -21.75
CA VAL A 564 -13.22 15.06 -20.50
C VAL A 564 -12.57 14.33 -19.32
N MET A 565 -12.78 13.01 -19.22
CA MET A 565 -12.19 12.16 -18.17
C MET A 565 -10.66 12.07 -18.25
N ALA A 566 -10.10 11.77 -19.43
CA ALA A 566 -8.66 11.61 -19.62
C ALA A 566 -7.90 12.92 -19.34
N LYS A 567 -8.46 14.06 -19.76
CA LYS A 567 -7.89 15.38 -19.46
C LYS A 567 -7.86 15.65 -17.95
N TRP A 568 -8.87 15.26 -17.18
CA TRP A 568 -8.82 15.39 -15.72
C TRP A 568 -7.89 14.35 -15.09
N LEU A 569 -7.96 13.10 -15.52
CA LEU A 569 -7.19 12.00 -14.95
C LEU A 569 -5.69 12.26 -15.06
N ALA A 570 -5.21 12.69 -16.22
CA ALA A 570 -3.81 13.02 -16.47
C ALA A 570 -3.59 14.53 -16.37
N SER A 571 -3.83 15.11 -15.18
CA SER A 571 -3.62 16.54 -14.90
C SER A 571 -3.06 16.79 -13.50
N PRO A 572 -2.46 17.98 -13.24
CA PRO A 572 -2.02 18.39 -11.91
C PRO A 572 -3.15 18.44 -10.86
N GLU A 573 -4.41 18.61 -11.29
CA GLU A 573 -5.58 18.64 -10.42
C GLU A 573 -6.04 17.25 -9.94
N ASN A 574 -5.49 16.15 -10.50
CA ASN A 574 -5.76 14.80 -10.03
C ASN A 574 -4.68 14.38 -9.00
N PRO A 575 -5.04 14.22 -7.71
CA PRO A 575 -4.05 13.93 -6.66
C PRO A 575 -3.51 12.49 -6.70
N PHE A 576 -4.02 11.62 -7.58
CA PHE A 576 -3.72 10.19 -7.61
C PHE A 576 -2.84 9.78 -8.78
N PHE A 577 -2.92 10.49 -9.91
CA PHE A 577 -2.22 10.14 -11.13
C PHE A 577 -0.69 10.15 -10.96
N ALA A 578 -0.15 11.27 -10.51
CA ALA A 578 1.29 11.41 -10.26
C ALA A 578 1.74 10.47 -9.13
N GLU A 579 1.02 10.42 -8.00
CA GLU A 579 1.35 9.55 -6.86
C GLU A 579 1.38 8.05 -7.25
N ASN A 580 0.39 7.56 -8.00
CA ASN A 580 0.37 6.18 -8.49
C ASN A 580 1.57 5.87 -9.40
N PHE A 581 1.90 6.74 -10.34
CA PHE A 581 3.01 6.48 -11.25
C PHE A 581 4.38 6.54 -10.58
N VAL A 582 4.63 7.53 -9.71
CA VAL A 582 5.90 7.56 -8.96
C VAL A 582 6.01 6.36 -8.01
N ASN A 583 4.92 5.90 -7.40
CA ASN A 583 4.90 4.71 -6.55
C ASN A 583 5.17 3.40 -7.33
N ARG A 584 4.58 3.25 -8.53
CA ARG A 584 4.85 2.11 -9.43
C ARG A 584 6.29 2.08 -9.94
N ILE A 585 6.88 3.26 -10.20
CA ILE A 585 8.28 3.40 -10.58
C ILE A 585 9.18 3.08 -9.38
N TRP A 586 8.88 3.61 -8.20
CA TRP A 586 9.59 3.33 -6.95
C TRP A 586 9.64 1.82 -6.64
N HIS A 587 8.50 1.14 -6.65
CA HIS A 587 8.41 -0.31 -6.43
C HIS A 587 9.29 -1.13 -7.39
N HIS A 588 9.55 -0.68 -8.61
CA HIS A 588 10.50 -1.37 -9.49
C HIS A 588 11.94 -1.37 -8.92
N TYR A 589 12.39 -0.24 -8.38
CA TYR A 589 13.76 -0.05 -7.86
C TYR A 589 13.96 -0.48 -6.40
N PHE A 590 12.88 -0.72 -5.66
CA PHE A 590 12.92 -1.15 -4.25
C PHE A 590 12.26 -2.50 -3.98
N GLY A 591 11.34 -2.97 -4.84
CA GLY A 591 10.62 -4.24 -4.69
C GLY A 591 9.41 -4.18 -3.76
N ILE A 592 9.16 -3.01 -3.17
CA ILE A 592 8.00 -2.65 -2.35
C ILE A 592 7.68 -1.17 -2.65
N GLY A 593 6.39 -0.84 -2.72
CA GLY A 593 5.96 0.56 -2.90
C GLY A 593 6.11 1.40 -1.64
N ILE A 594 6.01 2.73 -1.79
CA ILE A 594 5.76 3.65 -0.66
C ILE A 594 4.32 3.43 -0.16
N VAL A 595 3.39 3.13 -1.08
CA VAL A 595 2.14 2.41 -0.79
C VAL A 595 2.27 1.02 -1.39
N ASP A 596 2.04 -0.03 -0.61
CA ASP A 596 2.12 -1.42 -1.08
C ASP A 596 0.85 -2.21 -0.65
N PRO A 597 0.19 -2.97 -1.54
CA PRO A 597 0.46 -3.09 -2.98
C PRO A 597 0.33 -1.78 -3.75
N VAL A 598 1.11 -1.64 -4.83
CA VAL A 598 1.21 -0.38 -5.61
C VAL A 598 -0.07 0.07 -6.30
N ASP A 599 -1.02 -0.86 -6.46
CA ASP A 599 -2.30 -0.69 -7.14
C ASP A 599 -3.48 -0.83 -6.16
N ASP A 600 -3.23 -0.58 -4.88
CA ASP A 600 -4.20 -0.69 -3.78
C ASP A 600 -4.08 0.52 -2.82
N VAL A 601 -4.09 1.72 -3.40
CA VAL A 601 -4.05 3.02 -2.73
C VAL A 601 -5.44 3.33 -2.18
N ARG A 602 -5.57 3.33 -0.84
CA ARG A 602 -6.82 3.57 -0.11
C ARG A 602 -6.54 4.18 1.26
N VAL A 603 -7.54 4.80 1.89
CA VAL A 603 -7.36 5.41 3.24
C VAL A 603 -6.87 4.42 4.30
N SER A 604 -7.25 3.14 4.19
CA SER A 604 -6.76 2.07 5.08
C SER A 604 -5.37 1.51 4.75
N ASN A 605 -4.75 1.97 3.66
CA ASN A 605 -3.41 1.57 3.23
C ASN A 605 -2.60 2.83 2.85
N PRO A 606 -2.28 3.69 3.82
CA PRO A 606 -1.57 4.93 3.58
C PRO A 606 -0.11 4.68 3.24
N ALA A 607 0.52 5.68 2.63
CA ALA A 607 1.95 5.68 2.35
C ALA A 607 2.79 5.54 3.63
N THR A 608 3.84 4.72 3.59
CA THR A 608 4.83 4.62 4.69
C THR A 608 5.58 5.94 4.85
N ASN A 609 5.86 6.64 3.75
CA ASN A 609 6.43 7.98 3.74
C ASN A 609 5.57 8.92 2.87
N PRO A 610 4.47 9.49 3.41
CA PRO A 610 3.57 10.38 2.67
C PRO A 610 4.25 11.64 2.15
N GLU A 611 5.23 12.18 2.89
CA GLU A 611 6.01 13.34 2.48
C GLU A 611 6.86 13.05 1.24
N LEU A 612 7.55 11.89 1.21
CA LEU A 612 8.30 11.41 0.04
C LEU A 612 7.41 11.19 -1.19
N LEU A 613 6.27 10.51 -1.01
CA LEU A 613 5.34 10.23 -2.12
C LEU A 613 4.84 11.54 -2.78
N LYS A 614 4.47 12.53 -1.95
CA LYS A 614 4.00 13.83 -2.42
C LYS A 614 5.08 14.66 -3.10
N GLU A 615 6.31 14.66 -2.58
CA GLU A 615 7.40 15.41 -3.21
C GLU A 615 7.84 14.79 -4.54
N LEU A 616 7.88 13.45 -4.64
CA LEU A 616 8.08 12.74 -5.90
C LEU A 616 6.99 13.10 -6.92
N ALA A 617 5.72 13.05 -6.51
CA ALA A 617 4.58 13.38 -7.36
C ALA A 617 4.56 14.85 -7.81
N ARG A 618 4.92 15.78 -6.91
CA ARG A 618 5.05 17.21 -7.21
C ARG A 618 6.13 17.45 -8.26
N ARG A 619 7.34 16.91 -8.05
CA ARG A 619 8.47 17.06 -8.99
C ARG A 619 8.20 16.41 -10.33
N PHE A 620 7.57 15.23 -10.34
CA PHE A 620 7.15 14.57 -11.56
C PHE A 620 6.10 15.37 -12.34
N THR A 621 5.22 16.09 -11.65
CA THR A 621 4.27 17.02 -12.29
C THR A 621 4.99 18.26 -12.83
N GLU A 622 5.93 18.82 -12.06
CA GLU A 622 6.71 20.03 -12.44
C GLU A 622 7.71 19.80 -13.58
N SER A 623 8.23 18.58 -13.75
CA SER A 623 9.05 18.21 -14.92
C SER A 623 8.24 18.05 -16.21
N GLY A 624 6.90 18.20 -16.15
CA GLY A 624 6.03 17.89 -17.27
C GLY A 624 5.92 16.38 -17.49
N TYR A 625 5.89 15.59 -16.41
CA TYR A 625 5.76 14.14 -16.42
C TYR A 625 6.89 13.40 -17.16
N ASP A 626 8.12 13.93 -17.10
CA ASP A 626 9.31 13.24 -17.59
C ASP A 626 9.67 12.06 -16.66
N TYR A 627 9.46 10.85 -17.17
CA TYR A 627 9.70 9.62 -16.41
C TYR A 627 11.18 9.23 -16.34
N ARG A 628 12.02 9.67 -17.30
CA ARG A 628 13.47 9.42 -17.31
C ARG A 628 14.16 10.27 -16.24
N GLN A 629 13.76 11.53 -16.10
CA GLN A 629 14.23 12.41 -15.02
C GLN A 629 13.89 11.83 -13.65
N LEU A 630 12.65 11.39 -13.42
CA LEU A 630 12.24 10.78 -12.15
C LEU A 630 13.09 9.54 -11.80
N ILE A 631 13.33 8.67 -12.78
CA ILE A 631 14.18 7.48 -12.61
C ILE A 631 15.62 7.90 -12.27
N ARG A 632 16.15 8.91 -12.97
CA ARG A 632 17.48 9.47 -12.70
C ARG A 632 17.60 9.96 -11.27
N GLU A 633 16.60 10.69 -10.77
CA GLU A 633 16.59 11.22 -9.40
C GLU A 633 16.52 10.11 -8.35
N ILE A 634 15.70 9.07 -8.57
CA ILE A 634 15.64 7.89 -7.69
C ILE A 634 16.98 7.13 -7.66
N CYS A 635 17.55 6.78 -8.81
CA CYS A 635 18.77 5.96 -8.87
C CYS A 635 20.04 6.69 -8.37
N ASN A 636 20.05 8.03 -8.39
CA ASN A 636 21.15 8.82 -7.82
C ASN A 636 21.08 9.01 -6.29
N SER A 637 19.98 8.63 -5.63
CA SER A 637 19.87 8.69 -4.16
C SER A 637 20.77 7.68 -3.46
N ASN A 638 21.31 8.03 -2.28
CA ASN A 638 21.96 7.06 -1.39
C ASN A 638 21.00 5.92 -1.06
N THR A 639 19.71 6.24 -0.89
CA THR A 639 18.62 5.30 -0.57
C THR A 639 18.51 4.15 -1.56
N TYR A 640 18.52 4.43 -2.88
CA TYR A 640 18.57 3.37 -3.88
C TYR A 640 19.89 2.58 -3.84
N GLN A 641 20.99 3.26 -3.53
CA GLN A 641 22.35 2.72 -3.53
C GLN A 641 22.75 2.04 -2.21
N ARG A 642 21.85 1.86 -1.24
CA ARG A 642 22.18 1.17 0.03
C ARG A 642 22.55 -0.29 -0.19
N THR A 643 23.36 -0.84 0.71
CA THR A 643 23.59 -2.29 0.79
C THR A 643 22.34 -3.03 1.28
N THR A 644 22.26 -4.32 0.97
CA THR A 644 21.29 -5.28 1.54
C THR A 644 21.66 -5.73 2.96
N VAL A 645 22.88 -5.42 3.42
CA VAL A 645 23.33 -5.72 4.79
C VAL A 645 22.64 -4.79 5.79
N ARG A 646 21.95 -5.37 6.78
CA ARG A 646 21.31 -4.63 7.88
C ARG A 646 22.32 -4.29 8.98
N ASN A 647 22.15 -3.12 9.60
CA ASN A 647 22.77 -2.75 10.87
C ASN A 647 21.85 -3.12 12.04
N GLU A 648 22.36 -3.04 13.28
CA GLU A 648 21.59 -3.40 14.48
C GLU A 648 20.23 -2.69 14.55
N SER A 649 20.22 -1.37 14.28
CA SER A 649 19.00 -0.57 14.37
C SER A 649 17.95 -0.95 13.34
N ASN A 650 18.32 -1.36 12.12
CA ASN A 650 17.37 -1.66 11.05
C ASN A 650 17.15 -3.14 10.75
N THR A 651 17.60 -4.04 11.64
CA THR A 651 17.41 -5.50 11.56
C THR A 651 15.98 -5.94 11.21
N THR A 652 14.97 -5.21 11.69
CA THR A 652 13.53 -5.51 11.51
C THR A 652 12.78 -4.51 10.63
N ASP A 653 13.49 -3.64 9.89
CA ASP A 653 12.83 -2.79 8.90
C ASP A 653 12.59 -3.59 7.60
N GLU A 654 11.40 -3.44 7.03
CA GLU A 654 11.00 -4.07 5.76
C GLU A 654 10.33 -3.06 4.81
N THR A 655 10.03 -1.84 5.28
CA THR A 655 9.09 -0.91 4.59
C THR A 655 9.52 0.56 4.58
N ASN A 656 10.59 0.93 5.30
CA ASN A 656 11.03 2.33 5.46
C ASN A 656 12.30 2.68 4.68
N PHE A 657 12.77 1.78 3.82
CA PHE A 657 13.91 2.01 2.90
C PHE A 657 15.24 2.31 3.61
N SER A 658 15.41 1.83 4.85
CA SER A 658 16.67 1.97 5.59
C SER A 658 17.83 1.17 4.98
N HIS A 659 17.54 0.15 4.17
CA HIS A 659 18.49 -0.66 3.44
C HIS A 659 17.86 -1.06 2.08
N GLN A 660 18.64 -1.60 1.16
CA GLN A 660 18.08 -2.19 -0.07
C GLN A 660 17.55 -3.61 0.21
N SER A 661 16.51 -4.05 -0.48
CA SER A 661 15.98 -5.42 -0.36
C SER A 661 16.50 -6.32 -1.48
N ALA A 662 16.79 -7.59 -1.15
CA ALA A 662 17.17 -8.59 -2.15
C ALA A 662 15.93 -9.04 -2.94
N ARG A 663 15.87 -8.70 -4.23
CA ARG A 663 14.72 -8.94 -5.12
C ARG A 663 15.00 -10.08 -6.07
N ARG A 664 14.08 -11.06 -6.16
CA ARG A 664 14.16 -12.08 -7.22
C ARG A 664 14.10 -11.40 -8.59
N ILE A 665 14.95 -11.80 -9.52
CA ILE A 665 14.90 -11.28 -10.90
C ILE A 665 13.62 -11.81 -11.58
N LYS A 666 12.90 -10.93 -12.29
CA LYS A 666 11.69 -11.28 -13.07
C LYS A 666 11.99 -12.36 -14.11
N ALA A 667 10.99 -13.16 -14.46
CA ALA A 667 11.12 -14.31 -15.36
C ALA A 667 11.76 -13.95 -16.72
N GLU A 668 11.34 -12.84 -17.33
CA GLU A 668 11.87 -12.35 -18.60
C GLU A 668 13.34 -11.98 -18.49
N SER A 669 13.69 -11.03 -17.61
CA SER A 669 15.07 -10.58 -17.41
C SER A 669 15.99 -11.73 -16.96
N LEU A 670 15.50 -12.68 -16.16
CA LEU A 670 16.31 -13.83 -15.74
C LEU A 670 16.60 -14.77 -16.92
N LEU A 671 15.65 -15.02 -17.81
CA LEU A 671 15.89 -15.80 -19.03
C LEU A 671 16.86 -15.07 -19.96
N ASP A 672 16.69 -13.75 -20.11
CA ASP A 672 17.55 -12.90 -20.93
C ASP A 672 18.99 -12.85 -20.40
N ILE A 673 19.19 -12.74 -19.08
CA ILE A 673 20.50 -12.82 -18.43
C ILE A 673 21.11 -14.21 -18.60
N ILE A 674 20.36 -15.30 -18.37
CA ILE A 674 20.87 -16.66 -18.61
C ILE A 674 21.34 -16.81 -20.07
N SER A 675 20.57 -16.30 -21.04
CA SER A 675 20.95 -16.33 -22.46
C SER A 675 22.15 -15.45 -22.77
N GLN A 676 22.26 -14.27 -22.18
CA GLN A 676 23.40 -13.36 -22.29
C GLN A 676 24.69 -14.05 -21.79
N VAL A 677 24.71 -14.51 -20.55
CA VAL A 677 25.93 -15.07 -19.93
C VAL A 677 26.35 -16.39 -20.56
N THR A 678 25.39 -17.21 -21.02
CA THR A 678 25.68 -18.42 -21.79
C THR A 678 25.96 -18.15 -23.27
N SER A 679 25.87 -16.92 -23.77
CA SER A 679 26.00 -16.60 -25.20
C SER A 679 25.03 -17.38 -26.12
N THR A 680 23.85 -17.74 -25.61
CA THR A 680 22.81 -18.46 -26.38
C THR A 680 21.72 -17.52 -26.90
N LYS A 681 20.87 -18.04 -27.80
CA LYS A 681 19.78 -17.28 -28.44
C LYS A 681 18.45 -18.01 -28.26
N ASP A 682 17.46 -17.31 -27.71
CA ASP A 682 16.10 -17.81 -27.62
C ASP A 682 15.28 -17.52 -28.88
N LYS A 683 14.17 -18.25 -29.01
CA LYS A 683 13.18 -18.05 -30.07
C LYS A 683 11.79 -17.99 -29.46
N PHE A 684 11.13 -16.84 -29.63
CA PHE A 684 9.75 -16.63 -29.20
C PHE A 684 8.81 -16.56 -30.41
N ARG A 685 7.51 -16.76 -30.16
CA ARG A 685 6.47 -16.72 -31.21
C ARG A 685 6.41 -15.33 -31.83
N GLY A 686 6.57 -15.26 -33.15
CA GLY A 686 6.49 -14.02 -33.93
C GLY A 686 7.71 -13.08 -33.83
N LEU A 687 8.67 -13.36 -32.94
CA LEU A 687 9.93 -12.60 -32.83
C LEU A 687 11.09 -13.31 -33.57
N PRO A 688 12.16 -12.61 -33.97
CA PRO A 688 13.34 -13.22 -34.58
C PRO A 688 14.11 -14.14 -33.61
N LEU A 689 15.06 -14.93 -34.13
CA LEU A 689 15.97 -15.72 -33.30
C LEU A 689 16.97 -14.78 -32.61
N GLY A 690 17.14 -14.89 -31.30
CA GLY A 690 17.94 -13.98 -30.48
C GLY A 690 17.18 -12.73 -30.01
N ALA A 691 15.84 -12.71 -30.16
CA ALA A 691 15.01 -11.73 -29.46
C ALA A 691 15.00 -12.01 -27.95
N ARG A 692 14.81 -10.97 -27.15
CA ARG A 692 14.73 -11.02 -25.68
C ARG A 692 13.31 -11.38 -25.21
N ALA A 693 13.19 -11.97 -24.04
CA ALA A 693 11.91 -12.27 -23.39
C ALA A 693 11.14 -10.98 -23.03
N VAL A 694 11.83 -9.90 -22.65
CA VAL A 694 11.19 -8.58 -22.45
C VAL A 694 10.58 -8.00 -23.73
N GLN A 695 10.99 -8.45 -24.91
CA GLN A 695 10.41 -8.03 -26.20
C GLN A 695 9.10 -8.76 -26.55
N ILE A 696 8.59 -9.66 -25.69
CA ILE A 696 7.35 -10.41 -25.96
C ILE A 696 6.13 -9.47 -25.85
N ALA A 697 5.64 -9.06 -27.02
CA ALA A 697 4.45 -8.21 -27.19
C ALA A 697 3.16 -8.85 -26.67
N ASP A 698 2.97 -10.16 -26.86
CA ASP A 698 1.73 -10.87 -26.51
C ASP A 698 1.84 -11.61 -25.17
N GLY A 699 1.02 -11.22 -24.19
CA GLY A 699 0.90 -11.91 -22.89
C GLY A 699 0.63 -13.41 -23.02
N ALA A 700 -0.13 -13.82 -24.04
CA ALA A 700 -0.46 -15.22 -24.32
C ALA A 700 0.72 -16.04 -24.92
N THR A 701 1.86 -15.41 -25.22
CA THR A 701 3.09 -16.10 -25.63
C THR A 701 3.95 -16.38 -24.39
N SER A 702 4.19 -17.66 -24.10
CA SER A 702 5.07 -18.12 -23.01
C SER A 702 5.84 -19.38 -23.41
N ASN A 703 6.79 -19.78 -22.59
CA ASN A 703 7.46 -21.09 -22.62
C ASN A 703 7.48 -21.69 -21.20
N TYR A 704 7.98 -22.93 -21.05
CA TYR A 704 7.98 -23.60 -19.74
C TYR A 704 8.74 -22.81 -18.65
N PHE A 705 9.86 -22.17 -19.00
CA PHE A 705 10.63 -21.33 -18.07
C PHE A 705 9.82 -20.13 -17.60
N LEU A 706 9.32 -19.31 -18.54
CA LEU A 706 8.57 -18.08 -18.23
C LEU A 706 7.33 -18.37 -17.37
N THR A 707 6.58 -19.43 -17.69
CA THR A 707 5.43 -19.87 -16.88
C THR A 707 5.86 -20.33 -15.48
N THR A 708 6.94 -21.12 -15.36
CA THR A 708 7.44 -21.62 -14.07
C THR A 708 7.97 -20.50 -13.17
N PHE A 709 8.57 -19.46 -13.77
CA PHE A 709 9.15 -18.31 -13.09
C PHE A 709 8.14 -17.15 -12.87
N GLY A 710 6.84 -17.38 -13.09
CA GLY A 710 5.78 -16.46 -12.67
C GLY A 710 5.54 -15.26 -13.57
N ARG A 711 5.89 -15.35 -14.86
CA ARG A 711 5.55 -14.31 -15.85
C ARG A 711 4.04 -14.10 -15.93
N ALA A 712 3.61 -12.83 -15.98
CA ALA A 712 2.20 -12.49 -16.20
C ALA A 712 1.71 -12.93 -17.59
N THR A 713 0.51 -13.51 -17.61
CA THR A 713 -0.28 -13.80 -18.80
C THR A 713 -0.96 -12.54 -19.38
N ARG A 714 -0.94 -11.44 -18.61
CA ARG A 714 -1.54 -10.14 -18.89
C ARG A 714 -3.07 -10.20 -18.98
N GLU A 715 -3.69 -11.07 -18.17
CA GLU A 715 -5.16 -11.23 -18.13
C GLU A 715 -5.86 -10.14 -17.31
N THR A 716 -5.12 -9.48 -16.42
CA THR A 716 -5.58 -8.47 -15.48
C THR A 716 -4.61 -7.30 -15.43
N VAL A 717 -5.06 -6.16 -14.87
CA VAL A 717 -4.17 -5.02 -14.55
C VAL A 717 -3.49 -5.16 -13.18
N CYS A 718 -3.74 -6.25 -12.45
CA CYS A 718 -3.28 -6.41 -11.07
C CYS A 718 -1.75 -6.53 -11.01
N ALA A 719 -1.11 -5.76 -10.14
CA ALA A 719 0.31 -5.93 -9.83
C ALA A 719 0.60 -7.37 -9.33
N CYS A 720 -0.40 -7.98 -8.69
CA CYS A 720 -0.39 -9.34 -8.17
C CYS A 720 -0.40 -10.48 -9.23
N GLU A 721 -0.55 -10.20 -10.53
CA GLU A 721 -0.54 -11.26 -11.55
C GLU A 721 0.87 -11.86 -11.73
N VAL A 722 1.92 -11.03 -11.63
CA VAL A 722 3.31 -11.50 -11.61
C VAL A 722 3.57 -12.20 -10.28
N LYS A 723 4.03 -13.46 -10.32
CA LYS A 723 4.36 -14.23 -9.11
C LYS A 723 5.84 -14.14 -8.80
N MET A 724 6.18 -13.51 -7.68
CA MET A 724 7.57 -13.28 -7.27
C MET A 724 8.05 -14.27 -6.20
N GLU A 725 7.12 -14.99 -5.58
CA GLU A 725 7.37 -15.98 -4.55
C GLU A 725 8.20 -17.17 -5.09
N PRO A 726 9.19 -17.66 -4.32
CA PRO A 726 9.99 -18.80 -4.74
C PRO A 726 9.18 -20.12 -4.68
N SER A 727 9.43 -21.02 -5.63
CA SER A 727 8.78 -22.34 -5.66
C SER A 727 9.78 -23.49 -5.81
N LEU A 728 9.36 -24.70 -5.40
CA LEU A 728 10.14 -25.92 -5.60
C LEU A 728 10.33 -26.22 -7.11
N SER A 729 9.34 -25.91 -7.95
CA SER A 729 9.44 -26.13 -9.40
C SER A 729 10.49 -25.23 -10.06
N GLN A 730 10.64 -23.98 -9.62
CA GLN A 730 11.72 -23.08 -10.08
C GLN A 730 13.10 -23.65 -9.75
N ALA A 731 13.31 -24.11 -8.50
CA ALA A 731 14.57 -24.69 -8.08
C ALA A 731 14.90 -25.99 -8.84
N LEU A 732 13.94 -26.91 -8.96
CA LEU A 732 14.14 -28.16 -9.71
C LEU A 732 14.42 -27.91 -11.21
N HIS A 733 13.82 -26.88 -11.80
CA HIS A 733 14.03 -26.52 -13.20
C HIS A 733 15.42 -25.94 -13.49
N LEU A 734 16.00 -25.16 -12.57
CA LEU A 734 17.37 -24.65 -12.74
C LEU A 734 18.43 -25.76 -12.55
N LEU A 735 18.21 -26.63 -11.56
CA LEU A 735 19.15 -27.71 -11.23
C LEU A 735 19.17 -28.78 -12.33
N ASN A 736 17.99 -29.31 -12.67
CA ASN A 736 17.84 -30.51 -13.50
C ASN A 736 17.28 -30.24 -14.90
N GLY A 737 16.74 -29.04 -15.15
CA GLY A 737 16.10 -28.71 -16.42
C GLY A 737 17.10 -28.37 -17.52
N ASP A 738 16.61 -28.44 -18.76
CA ASP A 738 17.43 -28.18 -19.95
C ASP A 738 17.87 -26.72 -20.05
N THR A 739 17.16 -25.77 -19.43
CA THR A 739 17.44 -24.33 -19.60
C THR A 739 18.86 -23.95 -19.18
N VAL A 740 19.37 -24.44 -18.05
CA VAL A 740 20.76 -24.12 -17.63
C VAL A 740 21.74 -25.06 -18.33
N ASN A 741 21.58 -26.36 -18.13
CA ASN A 741 22.51 -27.39 -18.60
C ASN A 741 22.75 -27.36 -20.13
N THR A 742 21.68 -27.24 -20.91
CA THR A 742 21.79 -27.22 -22.38
C THR A 742 22.35 -25.88 -22.86
N LYS A 743 22.02 -24.75 -22.23
CA LYS A 743 22.54 -23.43 -22.65
C LYS A 743 24.04 -23.30 -22.40
N ILE A 744 24.56 -23.78 -21.28
CA ILE A 744 26.02 -23.81 -21.02
C ILE A 744 26.76 -24.51 -22.17
N ARG A 745 26.27 -25.68 -22.58
CA ARG A 745 26.88 -26.50 -23.65
C ARG A 745 26.70 -25.90 -25.04
N GLN A 746 25.51 -25.38 -25.37
CA GLN A 746 25.24 -24.74 -26.65
C GLN A 746 26.00 -23.41 -26.83
N GLY A 747 26.26 -22.70 -25.74
CA GLY A 747 26.97 -21.43 -25.73
C GLY A 747 28.42 -21.50 -26.21
N GLY A 748 29.07 -22.65 -26.02
CA GLY A 748 30.45 -22.88 -26.44
C GLY A 748 31.50 -22.08 -25.65
N LEU A 749 31.12 -21.30 -24.63
CA LEU A 749 32.04 -20.48 -23.83
C LEU A 749 33.11 -21.32 -23.12
N VAL A 750 32.71 -22.44 -22.51
CA VAL A 750 33.63 -23.42 -21.91
C VAL A 750 34.64 -23.95 -22.94
N LYS A 751 34.17 -24.28 -24.14
CA LYS A 751 35.04 -24.71 -25.24
C LYS A 751 36.03 -23.61 -25.63
N GLN A 752 35.60 -22.35 -25.73
CA GLN A 752 36.49 -21.22 -26.02
C GLN A 752 37.59 -21.08 -24.96
N PHE A 753 37.27 -21.25 -23.67
CA PHE A 753 38.26 -21.23 -22.59
C PHE A 753 39.24 -22.40 -22.65
N ALA A 754 38.79 -23.59 -23.04
CA ALA A 754 39.63 -24.77 -23.22
C ALA A 754 40.55 -24.66 -24.46
N ASP A 755 40.00 -24.23 -25.60
CA ASP A 755 40.73 -23.99 -26.84
C ASP A 755 41.80 -22.88 -26.65
N ALA A 756 41.49 -21.84 -25.86
CA ALA A 756 42.42 -20.77 -25.49
C ALA A 756 43.39 -21.11 -24.34
N LYS A 757 43.20 -22.26 -23.66
CA LYS A 757 44.02 -22.74 -22.52
C LYS A 757 44.17 -21.72 -21.39
N LEU A 758 43.07 -21.06 -21.01
CA LEU A 758 43.09 -20.05 -19.96
C LEU A 758 43.46 -20.65 -18.59
N PRO A 759 44.22 -19.93 -17.73
CA PRO A 759 44.48 -20.37 -16.35
C PRO A 759 43.20 -20.49 -15.53
N ALA A 760 43.19 -21.41 -14.56
CA ALA A 760 42.05 -21.67 -13.68
C ALA A 760 41.48 -20.40 -13.02
N ASP A 761 42.33 -19.60 -12.37
CA ASP A 761 41.94 -18.35 -11.71
C ASP A 761 41.34 -17.33 -12.69
N GLU A 762 41.81 -17.29 -13.94
CA GLU A 762 41.29 -16.41 -14.97
C GLU A 762 39.91 -16.85 -15.45
N VAL A 763 39.70 -18.15 -15.65
CA VAL A 763 38.38 -18.70 -16.00
C VAL A 763 37.37 -18.49 -14.87
N ILE A 764 37.75 -18.80 -13.63
CA ILE A 764 36.90 -18.57 -12.46
C ILE A 764 36.52 -17.08 -12.40
N SER A 765 37.49 -16.17 -12.54
CA SER A 765 37.23 -14.73 -12.54
C SER A 765 36.29 -14.28 -13.67
N ARG A 766 36.51 -14.76 -14.90
CA ARG A 766 35.65 -14.45 -16.06
C ARG A 766 34.21 -14.96 -15.86
N LEU A 767 34.03 -16.16 -15.31
CA LEU A 767 32.71 -16.73 -15.01
C LEU A 767 32.00 -15.94 -13.89
N TYR A 768 32.72 -15.58 -12.83
CA TYR A 768 32.21 -14.78 -11.72
C TYR A 768 31.78 -13.37 -12.19
N ILE A 769 32.61 -12.68 -12.97
CA ILE A 769 32.27 -11.37 -13.52
C ILE A 769 31.05 -11.47 -14.45
N SER A 770 31.01 -12.49 -15.32
CA SER A 770 29.90 -12.66 -16.27
C SER A 770 28.58 -13.01 -15.58
N CYS A 771 28.58 -13.88 -14.56
CA CYS A 771 27.35 -14.31 -13.89
C CYS A 771 26.92 -13.35 -12.77
N LEU A 772 27.87 -12.96 -11.92
CA LEU A 772 27.64 -12.24 -10.66
C LEU A 772 28.10 -10.78 -10.69
N SER A 773 28.79 -10.34 -11.75
CA SER A 773 29.24 -8.93 -11.89
C SER A 773 30.15 -8.47 -10.74
N ARG A 774 30.94 -9.40 -10.21
CA ARG A 774 32.01 -9.18 -9.23
C ARG A 774 33.15 -10.16 -9.44
N ARG A 775 34.29 -9.93 -8.80
CA ARG A 775 35.37 -10.93 -8.72
C ARG A 775 35.09 -12.01 -7.67
N PRO A 776 35.67 -13.23 -7.83
CA PRO A 776 35.62 -14.25 -6.79
C PRO A 776 36.47 -13.79 -5.59
N THR A 777 36.00 -14.09 -4.38
CA THR A 777 36.79 -13.89 -3.16
C THR A 777 37.90 -14.94 -3.07
N GLU A 778 38.97 -14.66 -2.32
CA GLU A 778 40.04 -15.65 -2.07
C GLU A 778 39.51 -16.96 -1.43
N ALA A 779 38.45 -16.87 -0.62
CA ALA A 779 37.79 -18.03 -0.03
C ALA A 779 37.03 -18.88 -1.08
N GLU A 780 36.55 -18.27 -2.16
CA GLU A 780 35.95 -18.97 -3.31
C GLU A 780 37.03 -19.54 -4.23
N LEU A 781 38.04 -18.75 -4.60
CA LEU A 781 39.19 -19.22 -5.39
C LEU A 781 39.87 -20.44 -4.75
N THR A 782 40.11 -20.40 -3.44
CA THR A 782 40.72 -21.52 -2.69
C THR A 782 39.87 -22.80 -2.75
N LYS A 783 38.54 -22.69 -2.81
CA LYS A 783 37.63 -23.84 -2.93
C LYS A 783 37.52 -24.37 -4.36
N LEU A 784 37.68 -23.52 -5.37
CA LEU A 784 37.46 -23.86 -6.78
C LEU A 784 38.74 -24.27 -7.52
N ARG A 785 39.92 -23.74 -7.16
CA ARG A 785 41.23 -24.15 -7.71
C ARG A 785 41.44 -25.69 -7.75
N PRO A 786 41.07 -26.48 -6.73
CA PRO A 786 41.23 -27.94 -6.76
C PRO A 786 40.45 -28.66 -7.87
N LEU A 787 39.41 -28.05 -8.44
CA LEU A 787 38.68 -28.63 -9.58
C LEU A 787 39.55 -28.70 -10.84
N PHE A 788 40.55 -27.83 -10.97
CA PHE A 788 41.51 -27.79 -12.07
C PHE A 788 42.82 -28.54 -11.78
N ALA A 789 42.85 -29.42 -10.77
CA ALA A 789 44.02 -30.23 -10.45
C ALA A 789 44.37 -31.21 -11.59
N GLU A 790 45.65 -31.60 -11.65
CA GLU A 790 46.15 -32.55 -12.65
C GLU A 790 45.39 -33.89 -12.58
N GLY A 791 44.84 -34.33 -13.71
CA GLY A 791 44.00 -35.53 -13.82
C GLY A 791 42.50 -35.26 -13.88
N ASN A 792 42.02 -34.05 -13.55
CA ASN A 792 40.61 -33.67 -13.71
C ASN A 792 40.30 -33.21 -15.14
N ASP A 793 39.04 -33.33 -15.56
CA ASP A 793 38.57 -32.76 -16.83
C ASP A 793 38.33 -31.24 -16.67
N TYR A 794 39.14 -30.44 -17.36
CA TYR A 794 39.07 -28.99 -17.38
C TYR A 794 37.71 -28.46 -17.85
N SER A 795 37.10 -29.10 -18.85
CA SER A 795 35.80 -28.67 -19.39
C SER A 795 34.69 -28.98 -18.41
N GLN A 796 34.72 -30.15 -17.77
CA GLN A 796 33.77 -30.49 -16.69
C GLN A 796 33.90 -29.52 -15.51
N ALA A 797 35.12 -29.20 -15.07
CA ALA A 797 35.35 -28.21 -14.01
C ALA A 797 34.75 -26.82 -14.36
N CYS A 798 34.87 -26.39 -15.61
CA CYS A 798 34.24 -25.17 -16.09
C CYS A 798 32.70 -25.26 -16.14
N GLU A 799 32.14 -26.38 -16.64
CA GLU A 799 30.69 -26.60 -16.67
C GLU A 799 30.09 -26.61 -15.26
N ASP A 800 30.73 -27.30 -14.31
CA ASP A 800 30.28 -27.41 -12.91
C ASP A 800 30.29 -26.04 -12.20
N ILE A 801 31.35 -25.25 -12.37
CA ILE A 801 31.44 -23.89 -11.80
C ILE A 801 30.37 -22.98 -12.41
N PHE A 802 30.21 -23.02 -13.74
CA PHE A 802 29.22 -22.19 -14.43
C PHE A 802 27.80 -22.57 -14.01
N TRP A 803 27.48 -23.87 -13.94
CA TRP A 803 26.20 -24.36 -13.44
C TRP A 803 25.95 -23.95 -11.98
N ALA A 804 26.96 -24.05 -11.11
CA ALA A 804 26.85 -23.68 -9.70
C ALA A 804 26.59 -22.17 -9.52
N LEU A 805 27.22 -21.32 -10.33
CA LEU A 805 26.97 -19.88 -10.35
C LEU A 805 25.53 -19.58 -10.79
N LEU A 806 25.06 -20.17 -11.89
CA LEU A 806 23.69 -19.95 -12.40
C LEU A 806 22.59 -20.49 -11.47
N ASN A 807 22.91 -21.45 -10.61
CA ASN A 807 22.02 -21.98 -9.57
C ASN A 807 22.17 -21.28 -8.20
N SER A 808 23.09 -20.31 -8.07
CA SER A 808 23.33 -19.59 -6.82
C SER A 808 22.21 -18.60 -6.49
N ARG A 809 21.97 -18.35 -5.19
CA ARG A 809 21.03 -17.31 -4.75
C ARG A 809 21.46 -15.92 -5.23
N GLU A 810 22.76 -15.66 -5.30
CA GLU A 810 23.33 -14.39 -5.75
C GLU A 810 23.07 -14.12 -7.24
N PHE A 811 23.03 -15.17 -8.07
CA PHE A 811 22.64 -15.05 -9.46
C PHE A 811 21.15 -14.73 -9.62
N LEU A 812 20.29 -15.41 -8.85
CA LEU A 812 18.83 -15.33 -8.97
C LEU A 812 18.20 -14.06 -8.37
N PHE A 813 18.94 -13.32 -7.54
CA PHE A 813 18.46 -12.13 -6.84
C PHE A 813 19.33 -10.90 -7.16
N ASN A 814 18.67 -9.80 -7.52
CA ASN A 814 19.25 -8.47 -7.51
C ASN A 814 19.33 -7.99 -6.04
N HIS A 815 20.43 -7.38 -5.62
CA HIS A 815 20.77 -7.18 -4.19
C HIS A 815 21.59 -5.91 -3.94
#